data_AF-A0A3D4CYM4-F1
#
_entry.id   AF-A0A3D4CYM4-F1
#
_cell.length_a   1.000
_cell.length_b   1.000
_cell.length_c   1.000
_cell.angle_alpha   90.00
_cell.angle_beta   90.00
_cell.angle_gamma   90.00
#
_symmetry.space_group_name_H-M   'P 1'
#
loop_
_entity.id
_entity.type
_entity.pdbx_description
1 polymer ?
#
loop_
_entity_poly.entity_id
_entity_poly.type
_entity_poly.pdbx_seq_one_letter_code
_entity_poly.pdbx_strand_id
1 'polypeptide(L)'
;MDAITYFLVNYGLYSLLLIVPAGLLGAALGWFAWGKYRAGQLESKQRLEEAEQVNEVVEIALSKERERLKTYQEAAGIKEVANSSPGLERKIGDLRRDNEELEKILQAARKERSEVELSLAEMAQEKKSVEKDLAGMNVAREELERKLASQVTGAAGPGRPKKEGGRKTEEEGEREPAVSKQERKKFKAEKRVLEKELASTERDLRKKLSAAEKVAGRQLKSLEKKTRDLEKQLEEKVSEVDRLCAAGEKLESDLVTERADLQKTGQELRDLKGAREEDERALKEVTRERDLNAVELAAHREECGDLKSKLQLEGEHHRKDNDLLEKELLSARGARVALEESLSSLEGERELKERELSSLRKEHETLRVKIGTVEKERAGERAKLEEDLKKLGQMREVIEEKLTEVTRERDQGRNELEQARARHEEIKVRLEKEAEGHQKRSEKASEELLETRKERDNLQKEAEAAIVELDNRERELVRLRETEEELSSRVETDAKQQKEEAERGSLQLEELKRKSGVLEEELKKIREEQDEGIRELARMTDERARLESDLLRSRQEGENMESQLREAESTRAKLESDSRELRDKHRDAEEKLKATNEEKVMLAVTIGDLEERVVRVSRELEDSSGKEAVLKDQLMTARREIEQVMLDLELVRQERERGQEELQQCRISETKWSDELHRLREEKKELHKHMAILSGDSKAEVLLKQIKAEKDRVQHELGDQQRERQQVEDAGRILRREINGLRVELVEAEEKLKEVNTLQGKLLSTEERFRRAQTELTRSKEEQNALSAKLSSLETTVAVFEEGKKRLEDEVKAVRVEGEDALKKAVSIARKEAESGREAAEEDLRDALERQNEQVAQHVEAAAALKAELGAIKRASKRSRNPPAPKIASGDEVVKLPPRGKVNLVKDPRIGKIYRKAPKEVDDLTKLQGVGEVICSRLHDTGIYTYRQVVEWRAAQIRAISEDLNLKERIRRDGWQKQARALHKKKYGQAP
;
A
#
# COMPACT_ATOMS: atom_id res chain seq x y z
N MET A 1 30.96 58.09 52.05
CA MET A 1 30.89 57.16 50.90
C MET A 1 30.27 57.93 49.78
N ASP A 2 30.96 58.01 48.65
CA ASP A 2 30.61 59.00 47.64
C ASP A 2 29.55 58.47 46.69
N ALA A 3 28.65 59.35 46.25
CA ALA A 3 27.55 58.99 45.36
C ALA A 3 28.06 58.34 44.05
N ILE A 4 29.26 58.70 43.62
CA ILE A 4 29.97 58.15 42.46
C ILE A 4 30.24 56.64 42.64
N THR A 5 30.73 56.21 43.82
CA THR A 5 31.01 54.79 44.10
C THR A 5 29.72 53.98 44.10
N TYR A 6 28.65 54.53 44.69
CA TYR A 6 27.33 53.88 44.71
C TYR A 6 26.73 53.78 43.30
N PHE A 7 26.91 54.80 42.45
CA PHE A 7 26.45 54.76 41.06
C PHE A 7 27.20 53.71 40.23
N LEU A 8 28.54 53.66 40.34
CA LEU A 8 29.40 52.71 39.60
C LEU A 8 29.12 51.26 39.97
N VAL A 9 29.04 50.93 41.26
CA VAL A 9 28.72 49.55 41.70
C VAL A 9 27.32 49.15 41.25
N ASN A 10 26.33 50.02 41.38
CA ASN A 10 24.94 49.71 41.04
C ASN A 10 24.74 49.56 39.51
N TYR A 11 25.25 50.48 38.69
CA TYR A 11 25.20 50.34 37.22
C TYR A 11 26.06 49.17 36.72
N GLY A 12 27.19 48.88 37.36
CA GLY A 12 28.00 47.69 37.06
C GLY A 12 27.23 46.40 37.28
N LEU A 13 26.53 46.26 38.42
CA LEU A 13 25.65 45.12 38.68
C LEU A 13 24.50 45.04 37.67
N TYR A 14 23.77 46.13 37.41
CA TYR A 14 22.67 46.10 36.43
C TYR A 14 23.12 45.77 35.00
N SER A 15 24.34 46.16 34.62
CA SER A 15 24.93 45.78 33.33
C SER A 15 25.22 44.27 33.27
N LEU A 16 25.89 43.72 34.28
CA LEU A 16 26.15 42.27 34.40
C LEU A 16 24.86 41.44 34.44
N LEU A 17 23.86 41.91 35.20
CA LEU A 17 22.56 41.25 35.34
C LEU A 17 21.75 41.22 34.03
N LEU A 18 22.07 42.07 33.06
CA LEU A 18 21.42 42.09 31.74
C LEU A 18 22.22 41.32 30.68
N ILE A 19 23.56 41.49 30.69
CA ILE A 19 24.46 40.88 29.68
C ILE A 19 24.57 39.37 29.87
N VAL A 20 24.69 38.87 31.12
CA VAL A 20 24.89 37.44 31.36
C VAL A 20 23.67 36.60 30.95
N PRO A 21 22.41 36.96 31.29
CA PRO A 21 21.25 36.23 30.79
C PRO A 21 21.06 36.33 29.27
N ALA A 22 21.42 37.45 28.65
CA ALA A 22 21.37 37.60 27.19
C ALA A 22 22.38 36.67 26.49
N GLY A 23 23.61 36.56 27.01
CA GLY A 23 24.62 35.61 26.51
C GLY A 23 24.19 34.15 26.68
N LEU A 24 23.60 33.79 27.83
CA LEU A 24 23.06 32.45 28.08
C LEU A 24 21.87 32.11 27.17
N LEU A 25 20.98 33.07 26.88
CA LEU A 25 19.91 32.92 25.90
C LEU A 25 20.45 32.71 24.48
N GLY A 26 21.48 33.46 24.08
CA GLY A 26 22.15 33.28 22.79
C GLY A 26 22.77 31.88 22.66
N ALA A 27 23.48 31.42 23.69
CA ALA A 27 24.06 30.07 23.73
C ALA A 27 22.98 28.98 23.68
N ALA A 28 21.88 29.13 24.42
CA ALA A 28 20.76 28.19 24.41
C ALA A 28 20.06 28.14 23.04
N LEU A 29 19.82 29.28 22.40
CA LEU A 29 19.23 29.35 21.06
C LEU A 29 20.15 28.71 20.00
N GLY A 30 21.47 28.96 20.08
CA GLY A 30 22.45 28.30 19.23
C GLY A 30 22.47 26.77 19.41
N TRP A 31 22.39 26.29 20.66
CA TRP A 31 22.31 24.86 20.96
C TRP A 31 21.02 24.22 20.43
N PHE A 32 19.87 24.90 20.54
CA PHE A 32 18.60 24.43 19.98
C PHE A 32 18.60 24.41 18.43
N ALA A 33 19.20 25.42 17.79
CA ALA A 33 19.35 25.45 16.33
C ALA A 33 20.27 24.32 15.84
N TRP A 34 21.43 24.14 16.47
CA TRP A 34 22.35 23.05 16.19
C TRP A 34 21.73 21.68 16.47
N GLY A 35 20.91 21.56 17.52
CA GLY A 35 20.13 20.36 17.83
C GLY A 35 19.11 20.02 16.72
N LYS A 36 18.37 21.01 16.19
CA LYS A 36 17.48 20.80 15.03
C LYS A 36 18.27 20.39 13.78
N TYR A 37 19.38 21.06 13.47
CA TYR A 37 20.25 20.71 12.33
C TYR A 37 20.79 19.28 12.44
N ARG A 38 21.30 18.89 13.62
CA ARG A 38 21.86 17.56 13.88
C ARG A 38 20.80 16.45 13.87
N ALA A 39 19.58 16.74 14.31
CA ALA A 39 18.45 15.82 14.16
C ALA A 39 18.09 15.61 12.68
N GLY A 40 18.00 16.68 11.89
CA GLY A 40 17.75 16.60 10.45
C GLY A 40 18.84 15.81 9.71
N GLN A 41 20.12 16.01 10.03
CA GLN A 41 21.23 15.22 9.49
C GLN A 41 21.21 13.72 9.88
N LEU A 42 20.62 13.38 11.03
CA LEU A 42 20.46 11.98 11.44
C LEU A 42 19.27 11.34 10.70
N GLU A 43 18.14 12.06 10.60
CA GLU A 43 16.95 11.57 9.90
C GLU A 43 17.20 11.40 8.40
N SER A 44 17.91 12.32 7.73
CA SER A 44 18.26 12.15 6.32
C SER A 44 19.28 11.03 6.09
N LYS A 45 20.23 10.80 7.02
CA LYS A 45 21.12 9.63 6.95
C LYS A 45 20.39 8.31 7.15
N GLN A 46 19.45 8.24 8.09
CA GLN A 46 18.62 7.04 8.29
C GLN A 46 17.79 6.73 7.04
N ARG A 47 17.19 7.74 6.41
CA ARG A 47 16.49 7.57 5.13
C ARG A 47 17.42 7.14 3.99
N LEU A 48 18.69 7.56 3.99
CA LEU A 48 19.68 7.08 3.02
C LEU A 48 20.02 5.61 3.26
N GLU A 49 20.32 5.23 4.51
CA GLU A 49 20.60 3.85 4.92
C GLU A 49 19.41 2.91 4.64
N GLU A 50 18.17 3.38 4.83
CA GLU A 50 16.93 2.68 4.49
C GLU A 50 16.75 2.53 2.97
N ALA A 51 16.97 3.59 2.19
CA ALA A 51 16.86 3.54 0.73
C ALA A 51 17.95 2.66 0.08
N GLU A 52 19.17 2.64 0.63
CA GLU A 52 20.24 1.73 0.20
C GLU A 52 19.89 0.27 0.51
N GLN A 53 19.38 -0.04 1.71
CA GLN A 53 18.90 -1.39 2.05
C GLN A 53 17.75 -1.85 1.14
N VAL A 54 16.79 -0.97 0.82
CA VAL A 54 15.71 -1.29 -0.13
C VAL A 54 16.27 -1.55 -1.52
N ASN A 55 17.20 -0.74 -2.01
CA ASN A 55 17.83 -0.95 -3.33
C ASN A 55 18.61 -2.28 -3.39
N GLU A 56 19.40 -2.61 -2.37
CA GLU A 56 20.11 -3.91 -2.29
C GLU A 56 19.14 -5.11 -2.28
N VAL A 57 18.10 -5.07 -1.42
CA VAL A 57 17.12 -6.15 -1.32
C VAL A 57 16.34 -6.34 -2.62
N VAL A 58 15.98 -5.25 -3.31
CA VAL A 58 15.25 -5.30 -4.58
C VAL A 58 16.16 -5.77 -5.72
N GLU A 59 17.45 -5.39 -5.77
CA GLU A 59 18.40 -5.96 -6.75
C GLU A 59 18.65 -7.46 -6.52
N ILE A 60 18.68 -7.91 -5.27
CA ILE A 60 18.76 -9.34 -4.91
C ILE A 60 17.47 -10.10 -5.24
N ALA A 61 16.29 -9.47 -5.14
CA ALA A 61 15.03 -10.08 -5.54
C ALA A 61 14.93 -10.18 -7.08
N LEU A 62 15.21 -9.07 -7.77
CA LEU A 62 15.13 -8.95 -9.23
C LEU A 62 16.16 -9.83 -9.95
N SER A 63 17.35 -10.06 -9.40
CA SER A 63 18.29 -11.06 -9.94
C SER A 63 17.71 -12.48 -9.85
N LYS A 64 17.13 -12.86 -8.70
CA LYS A 64 16.48 -14.17 -8.52
C LYS A 64 15.24 -14.37 -9.39
N GLU A 65 14.40 -13.33 -9.57
CA GLU A 65 13.24 -13.44 -10.45
C GLU A 65 13.62 -13.45 -11.95
N ARG A 66 14.74 -12.81 -12.34
CA ARG A 66 15.31 -12.98 -13.69
C ARG A 66 15.89 -14.38 -13.91
N GLU A 67 16.56 -14.95 -12.91
CA GLU A 67 17.02 -16.35 -12.97
C GLU A 67 15.84 -17.34 -13.05
N ARG A 68 14.79 -17.15 -12.24
CA ARG A 68 13.54 -17.94 -12.32
C ARG A 68 12.89 -17.82 -13.70
N LEU A 69 12.70 -16.59 -14.19
CA LEU A 69 12.11 -16.35 -15.51
C LEU A 69 12.95 -16.99 -16.63
N LYS A 70 14.29 -17.00 -16.51
CA LYS A 70 15.18 -17.72 -17.44
C LYS A 70 14.99 -19.23 -17.37
N THR A 71 14.95 -19.85 -16.17
CA THR A 71 14.73 -21.30 -16.06
C THR A 71 13.34 -21.73 -16.54
N TYR A 72 12.31 -20.91 -16.36
CA TYR A 72 10.98 -21.17 -16.95
C TYR A 72 10.97 -21.02 -18.48
N GLN A 73 11.75 -20.11 -19.06
CA GLN A 73 11.90 -19.99 -20.52
C GLN A 73 12.71 -21.16 -21.11
N GLU A 74 13.79 -21.59 -20.45
CA GLU A 74 14.54 -22.79 -20.83
C GLU A 74 13.65 -24.05 -20.74
N ALA A 75 12.86 -24.18 -19.67
CA ALA A 75 11.90 -25.27 -19.51
C ALA A 75 10.72 -25.21 -20.51
N ALA A 76 10.39 -24.04 -21.04
CA ALA A 76 9.40 -23.88 -22.11
C ALA A 76 9.98 -24.27 -23.48
N GLY A 77 11.18 -23.79 -23.83
CA GLY A 77 11.87 -24.14 -25.09
C GLY A 77 12.16 -25.64 -25.21
N ILE A 78 12.56 -26.29 -24.11
CA ILE A 78 12.71 -27.76 -24.05
C ILE A 78 11.37 -28.51 -24.30
N LYS A 79 10.23 -27.81 -24.17
CA LYS A 79 8.87 -28.35 -24.35
C LYS A 79 8.16 -27.95 -25.64
N GLU A 80 8.77 -27.14 -26.52
CA GLU A 80 8.14 -26.75 -27.80
C GLU A 80 7.86 -27.94 -28.74
N VAL A 81 8.47 -29.10 -28.48
CA VAL A 81 8.21 -30.38 -29.18
C VAL A 81 6.90 -31.06 -28.73
N ALA A 82 6.29 -30.66 -27.60
CA ALA A 82 5.07 -31.30 -27.08
C ALA A 82 4.17 -30.36 -26.24
N ASN A 83 3.24 -29.70 -26.92
CA ASN A 83 2.08 -28.94 -26.39
C ASN A 83 2.39 -28.00 -25.21
N SER A 84 2.51 -26.69 -25.49
CA SER A 84 2.65 -25.70 -24.43
C SER A 84 1.44 -25.75 -23.48
N SER A 85 1.72 -25.69 -22.17
CA SER A 85 0.68 -25.68 -21.15
C SER A 85 0.32 -24.23 -20.83
N PRO A 86 -0.97 -23.82 -20.92
CA PRO A 86 -1.38 -22.46 -20.60
C PRO A 86 -0.99 -21.98 -19.20
N GLY A 87 -0.74 -22.90 -18.26
CA GLY A 87 -0.22 -22.58 -16.93
C GLY A 87 1.22 -22.05 -16.93
N LEU A 88 2.09 -22.54 -17.83
CA LEU A 88 3.48 -22.06 -17.96
C LEU A 88 3.53 -20.67 -18.59
N GLU A 89 2.76 -20.44 -19.64
CA GLU A 89 2.65 -19.13 -20.30
C GLU A 89 2.11 -18.06 -19.34
N ARG A 90 1.06 -18.39 -18.56
CA ARG A 90 0.55 -17.54 -17.47
C ARG A 90 1.63 -17.26 -16.42
N LYS A 91 2.37 -18.28 -15.96
CA LYS A 91 3.41 -18.08 -14.93
C LYS A 91 4.59 -17.25 -15.42
N ILE A 92 4.99 -17.36 -16.70
CA ILE A 92 5.97 -16.47 -17.33
C ILE A 92 5.40 -15.03 -17.43
N GLY A 93 4.09 -14.89 -17.71
CA GLY A 93 3.40 -13.61 -17.70
C GLY A 93 3.19 -12.98 -16.31
N ASP A 94 3.12 -13.77 -15.24
CA ASP A 94 3.20 -13.29 -13.86
C ASP A 94 4.62 -12.77 -13.56
N LEU A 95 5.63 -13.62 -13.76
CA LEU A 95 7.04 -13.28 -13.47
C LEU A 95 7.53 -12.06 -14.24
N ARG A 96 7.00 -11.78 -15.43
CA ARG A 96 7.26 -10.52 -16.16
C ARG A 96 6.71 -9.30 -15.42
N ARG A 97 5.46 -9.35 -14.94
CA ARG A 97 4.85 -8.27 -14.15
C ARG A 97 5.56 -8.08 -12.81
N ASP A 98 5.89 -9.17 -12.12
CA ASP A 98 6.63 -9.15 -10.86
C ASP A 98 8.01 -8.47 -11.04
N ASN A 99 8.74 -8.79 -12.13
CA ASN A 99 9.98 -8.11 -12.49
C ASN A 99 9.78 -6.62 -12.81
N GLU A 100 8.74 -6.26 -13.58
CA GLU A 100 8.44 -4.84 -13.85
C GLU A 100 8.09 -4.05 -12.58
N GLU A 101 7.39 -4.66 -11.61
CA GLU A 101 7.08 -4.03 -10.33
C GLU A 101 8.34 -3.84 -9.47
N LEU A 102 9.23 -4.84 -9.42
CA LEU A 102 10.55 -4.70 -8.80
C LEU A 102 11.39 -3.60 -9.47
N GLU A 103 11.36 -3.47 -10.81
CA GLU A 103 12.04 -2.38 -11.52
C GLU A 103 11.45 -0.99 -11.19
N LYS A 104 10.13 -0.88 -11.05
CA LYS A 104 9.45 0.36 -10.63
C LYS A 104 9.82 0.74 -9.19
N ILE A 105 9.89 -0.23 -8.27
CA ILE A 105 10.31 -0.02 -6.87
C ILE A 105 11.79 0.40 -6.82
N LEU A 106 12.66 -0.24 -7.59
CA LEU A 106 14.09 0.09 -7.70
C LEU A 106 14.30 1.52 -8.26
N GLN A 107 13.52 1.93 -9.26
CA GLN A 107 13.55 3.31 -9.75
C GLN A 107 13.07 4.32 -8.69
N ALA A 108 12.05 3.99 -7.90
CA ALA A 108 11.58 4.82 -6.81
C ALA A 108 12.65 4.96 -5.69
N ALA A 109 13.23 3.86 -5.23
CA ALA A 109 14.27 3.86 -4.19
C ALA A 109 15.51 4.67 -4.62
N ARG A 110 15.95 4.55 -5.88
CA ARG A 110 17.05 5.35 -6.44
C ARG A 110 16.71 6.84 -6.56
N LYS A 111 15.45 7.18 -6.83
CA LYS A 111 14.97 8.57 -6.84
C LYS A 111 14.96 9.16 -5.43
N GLU A 112 14.39 8.45 -4.45
CA GLU A 112 14.39 8.87 -3.04
C GLU A 112 15.82 9.02 -2.48
N ARG A 113 16.72 8.07 -2.80
CA ARG A 113 18.17 8.20 -2.54
C ARG A 113 18.72 9.52 -3.07
N SER A 114 18.45 9.86 -4.34
CA SER A 114 18.98 11.08 -4.95
C SER A 114 18.42 12.37 -4.31
N GLU A 115 17.15 12.37 -3.88
CA GLU A 115 16.54 13.50 -3.17
C GLU A 115 17.12 13.67 -1.76
N VAL A 116 17.44 12.57 -1.08
CA VAL A 116 18.12 12.56 0.23
C VAL A 116 19.58 12.99 0.11
N GLU A 117 20.31 12.55 -0.92
CA GLU A 117 21.69 12.97 -1.21
C GLU A 117 21.76 14.47 -1.54
N LEU A 118 20.81 15.00 -2.32
CA LEU A 118 20.67 16.44 -2.58
C LEU A 118 20.40 17.22 -1.29
N SER A 119 19.45 16.78 -0.45
CA SER A 119 19.16 17.44 0.82
C SER A 119 20.36 17.42 1.79
N LEU A 120 21.13 16.32 1.81
CA LEU A 120 22.39 16.24 2.56
C LEU A 120 23.47 17.19 2.00
N ALA A 121 23.53 17.38 0.69
CA ALA A 121 24.45 18.31 0.04
C ALA A 121 24.07 19.78 0.31
N GLU A 122 22.79 20.14 0.26
CA GLU A 122 22.26 21.46 0.64
C GLU A 122 22.60 21.79 2.10
N MET A 123 22.27 20.88 3.03
CA MET A 123 22.61 21.03 4.45
C MET A 123 24.12 21.14 4.68
N ALA A 124 24.95 20.50 3.85
CA ALA A 124 26.41 20.65 3.88
C ALA A 124 26.91 22.00 3.30
N GLN A 125 26.17 22.63 2.40
CA GLN A 125 26.45 24.01 1.94
C GLN A 125 26.02 25.03 2.99
N GLU A 126 24.82 24.89 3.59
CA GLU A 126 24.36 25.74 4.70
C GLU A 126 25.34 25.69 5.89
N LYS A 127 25.89 24.51 6.19
CA LYS A 127 26.95 24.40 7.20
C LYS A 127 28.17 25.26 6.85
N LYS A 128 28.62 25.26 5.59
CA LYS A 128 29.79 26.02 5.13
C LYS A 128 29.55 27.53 5.14
N SER A 129 28.34 28.00 4.83
CA SER A 129 28.00 29.43 4.97
C SER A 129 27.96 29.84 6.45
N VAL A 130 27.32 29.06 7.32
CA VAL A 130 27.30 29.33 8.77
C VAL A 130 28.71 29.31 9.38
N GLU A 131 29.58 28.38 8.98
CA GLU A 131 30.99 28.36 9.41
C GLU A 131 31.77 29.60 8.93
N LYS A 132 31.52 30.08 7.70
CA LYS A 132 32.11 31.31 7.15
C LYS A 132 31.61 32.56 7.88
N ASP A 133 30.31 32.66 8.13
CA ASP A 133 29.69 33.81 8.80
C ASP A 133 30.15 33.89 10.26
N LEU A 134 30.23 32.74 10.95
CA LEU A 134 30.73 32.67 12.33
C LEU A 134 32.23 33.01 12.42
N ALA A 135 33.03 32.63 11.42
CA ALA A 135 34.41 33.12 11.29
C ALA A 135 34.48 34.64 11.09
N GLY A 136 33.60 35.21 10.24
CA GLY A 136 33.48 36.66 10.05
C GLY A 136 33.08 37.40 11.34
N MET A 137 32.14 36.85 12.11
CA MET A 137 31.76 37.39 13.42
C MET A 137 32.91 37.33 14.43
N ASN A 138 33.76 36.31 14.40
CA ASN A 138 34.96 36.24 15.25
C ASN A 138 36.00 37.30 14.87
N VAL A 139 36.24 37.56 13.59
CA VAL A 139 37.14 38.63 13.14
C VAL A 139 36.61 40.01 13.56
N ALA A 140 35.31 40.26 13.36
CA ALA A 140 34.66 41.50 13.79
C ALA A 140 34.72 41.68 15.33
N ARG A 141 34.65 40.58 16.09
CA ARG A 141 34.84 40.58 17.54
C ARG A 141 36.28 40.89 17.93
N GLU A 142 37.28 40.27 17.30
CA GLU A 142 38.70 40.59 17.55
C GLU A 142 39.01 42.06 17.26
N GLU A 143 38.44 42.63 16.19
CA GLU A 143 38.55 44.06 15.92
C GLU A 143 37.95 44.92 17.04
N LEU A 144 36.78 44.56 17.56
CA LEU A 144 36.15 45.27 18.67
C LEU A 144 36.96 45.13 19.98
N GLU A 145 37.52 43.95 20.25
CA GLU A 145 38.40 43.73 21.40
C GLU A 145 39.73 44.51 21.27
N ARG A 146 40.32 44.61 20.07
CA ARG A 146 41.47 45.51 19.78
C ARG A 146 41.11 46.99 19.96
N LYS A 147 39.94 47.41 19.48
CA LYS A 147 39.42 48.79 19.61
C LYS A 147 39.06 49.15 21.06
N LEU A 148 38.74 48.17 21.91
CA LEU A 148 38.60 48.36 23.35
C LEU A 148 39.97 48.43 24.03
N ALA A 149 40.91 47.54 23.70
CA ALA A 149 42.23 47.49 24.31
C ALA A 149 43.00 48.81 24.14
N SER A 150 42.93 49.43 22.95
CA SER A 150 43.57 50.72 22.67
C SER A 150 42.96 51.91 23.43
N GLN A 151 41.77 51.77 24.01
CA GLN A 151 41.16 52.79 24.89
C GLN A 151 41.53 52.62 26.38
N VAL A 152 42.08 51.47 26.78
CA VAL A 152 42.33 51.13 28.19
C VAL A 152 43.75 51.46 28.65
N THR A 153 44.73 51.55 27.74
CA THR A 153 46.16 51.78 28.06
C THR A 153 46.54 53.24 28.38
N GLY A 154 45.56 54.12 28.60
CA GLY A 154 45.77 55.58 28.62
C GLY A 154 46.00 56.27 29.98
N ALA A 155 46.03 55.57 31.13
CA ALA A 155 46.02 56.26 32.43
C ALA A 155 46.67 55.51 33.64
N ALA A 156 47.98 55.72 33.85
CA ALA A 156 48.76 55.71 35.12
C ALA A 156 50.26 55.56 34.75
N GLY A 157 51.19 56.49 35.00
CA GLY A 157 51.61 57.16 36.25
C GLY A 157 53.05 56.69 36.59
N PRO A 158 53.84 57.29 37.53
CA PRO A 158 53.69 58.52 38.33
C PRO A 158 54.78 59.59 38.01
N GLY A 159 54.95 60.66 38.82
CA GLY A 159 55.96 61.73 38.57
C GLY A 159 56.48 62.48 39.81
N ARG A 160 57.39 63.45 39.62
CA ARG A 160 58.03 64.32 40.66
C ARG A 160 58.64 65.63 40.02
N PRO A 161 59.09 66.67 40.76
CA PRO A 161 58.23 67.86 40.94
C PRO A 161 58.84 69.28 40.73
N LYS A 162 57.94 70.28 40.57
CA LYS A 162 58.00 71.72 40.92
C LYS A 162 59.27 72.58 40.65
N LYS A 163 59.09 73.62 39.80
CA LYS A 163 59.18 75.08 40.11
C LYS A 163 58.53 75.84 38.94
N GLU A 164 57.44 76.60 39.11
CA GLU A 164 57.34 78.01 39.58
C GLU A 164 57.88 79.07 38.60
N GLY A 165 56.97 79.84 37.97
CA GLY A 165 57.27 81.07 37.22
C GLY A 165 56.19 81.53 36.20
N GLY A 166 55.58 82.70 36.42
CA GLY A 166 55.20 83.61 35.31
C GLY A 166 53.89 83.43 34.49
N ARG A 167 52.72 83.70 35.10
CA ARG A 167 51.69 84.69 34.61
C ARG A 167 51.48 84.95 33.09
N LYS A 168 50.28 84.59 32.57
CA LYS A 168 49.34 85.30 31.62
C LYS A 168 49.90 86.09 30.39
N THR A 169 49.28 86.14 29.20
CA THR A 169 47.90 85.80 28.71
C THR A 169 47.90 85.51 27.19
N GLU A 170 46.70 85.39 26.57
CA GLU A 170 46.42 85.08 25.14
C GLU A 170 46.83 83.63 24.72
N GLU A 171 45.98 82.78 24.13
CA GLU A 171 45.21 82.85 22.86
C GLU A 171 46.15 82.80 21.63
N GLU A 172 45.99 81.89 20.65
CA GLU A 172 44.86 81.02 20.27
C GLU A 172 45.22 79.51 20.19
N GLY A 173 44.23 78.65 19.94
CA GLY A 173 44.40 77.20 19.71
C GLY A 173 43.06 76.49 19.45
N GLU A 174 42.95 75.82 18.30
CA GLU A 174 41.66 75.44 17.71
C GLU A 174 40.92 74.29 18.40
N ARG A 175 39.61 74.18 18.13
CA ARG A 175 38.70 73.17 18.71
C ARG A 175 38.06 72.30 17.63
N GLU A 176 38.31 71.00 17.68
CA GLU A 176 37.42 70.00 17.08
C GLU A 176 36.22 69.65 18.02
N PRO A 177 35.09 69.16 17.48
CA PRO A 177 33.78 69.48 18.05
C PRO A 177 33.28 68.53 19.16
N ALA A 178 32.80 69.13 20.25
CA ALA A 178 32.07 68.42 21.29
C ALA A 178 30.61 68.15 20.88
N VAL A 179 30.34 66.95 20.35
CA VAL A 179 29.00 66.47 19.92
C VAL A 179 27.89 66.84 20.92
N SER A 180 26.87 67.53 20.43
CA SER A 180 25.90 68.25 21.25
C SER A 180 24.94 67.36 22.04
N LYS A 181 24.34 67.94 23.09
CA LYS A 181 23.21 67.32 23.81
C LYS A 181 21.94 67.15 22.95
N GLN A 182 21.84 67.76 21.77
CA GLN A 182 20.72 67.56 20.84
C GLN A 182 20.93 66.34 19.95
N GLU A 183 22.13 66.15 19.39
CA GLU A 183 22.46 64.97 18.56
C GLU A 183 22.36 63.69 19.39
N ARG A 184 22.89 63.69 20.62
CA ARG A 184 22.72 62.57 21.56
C ARG A 184 21.26 62.29 21.95
N LYS A 185 20.34 63.24 21.76
CA LYS A 185 18.88 63.03 21.93
C LYS A 185 18.24 62.47 20.65
N LYS A 186 18.62 62.98 19.47
CA LYS A 186 18.20 62.44 18.16
C LYS A 186 18.55 60.96 18.02
N PHE A 187 19.83 60.62 18.20
CA PHE A 187 20.35 59.25 18.13
C PHE A 187 19.66 58.30 19.13
N LYS A 188 19.24 58.81 20.29
CA LYS A 188 18.53 58.03 21.33
C LYS A 188 17.01 57.92 21.07
N ALA A 189 16.45 58.77 20.21
CA ALA A 189 15.10 58.61 19.67
C ALA A 189 15.11 57.64 18.48
N GLU A 190 16.02 57.82 17.52
CA GLU A 190 16.23 56.93 16.37
C GLU A 190 16.49 55.49 16.81
N LYS A 191 17.40 55.27 17.79
CA LYS A 191 17.61 53.94 18.39
C LYS A 191 16.32 53.33 18.95
N ARG A 192 15.44 54.12 19.56
CA ARG A 192 14.15 53.65 20.11
C ARG A 192 13.09 53.36 19.04
N VAL A 193 13.22 53.93 17.84
CA VAL A 193 12.41 53.57 16.67
C VAL A 193 12.92 52.23 16.13
N LEU A 194 14.22 52.10 15.89
CA LEU A 194 14.85 50.86 15.42
C LEU A 194 14.62 49.68 16.39
N GLU A 195 14.71 49.90 17.71
CA GLU A 195 14.39 48.89 18.74
C GLU A 195 12.91 48.44 18.68
N LYS A 196 11.98 49.34 18.33
CA LYS A 196 10.57 48.99 18.13
C LYS A 196 10.35 48.23 16.83
N GLU A 197 10.98 48.66 15.74
CA GLU A 197 10.86 48.04 14.42
C GLU A 197 11.42 46.62 14.43
N LEU A 198 12.61 46.42 15.03
CA LEU A 198 13.20 45.10 15.29
C LEU A 198 12.26 44.22 16.12
N ALA A 199 11.66 44.77 17.18
CA ALA A 199 10.70 44.03 18.00
C ALA A 199 9.37 43.72 17.27
N SER A 200 8.95 44.50 16.25
CA SER A 200 7.82 44.10 15.39
C SER A 200 8.22 43.02 14.40
N THR A 201 9.35 43.16 13.70
CA THR A 201 9.81 42.15 12.73
C THR A 201 10.10 40.80 13.41
N GLU A 202 10.69 40.78 14.61
CA GLU A 202 10.80 39.57 15.43
C GLU A 202 9.44 38.90 15.71
N ARG A 203 8.42 39.68 16.11
CA ARG A 203 7.09 39.13 16.40
C ARG A 203 6.45 38.56 15.14
N ASP A 204 6.60 39.21 14.00
CA ASP A 204 5.99 38.76 12.75
C ASP A 204 6.76 37.59 12.11
N LEU A 205 8.07 37.50 12.29
CA LEU A 205 8.86 36.30 11.98
C LEU A 205 8.44 35.12 12.88
N ARG A 206 8.27 35.33 14.20
CA ARG A 206 7.76 34.30 15.13
C ARG A 206 6.34 33.85 14.76
N LYS A 207 5.44 34.76 14.35
CA LYS A 207 4.11 34.40 13.81
C LYS A 207 4.25 33.53 12.56
N LYS A 208 5.05 33.96 11.56
CA LYS A 208 5.30 33.23 10.30
C LYS A 208 5.86 31.83 10.56
N LEU A 209 6.86 31.69 11.44
CA LEU A 209 7.38 30.38 11.87
C LEU A 209 6.30 29.53 12.52
N SER A 210 5.51 30.06 13.45
CA SER A 210 4.42 29.30 14.10
C SER A 210 3.30 28.89 13.12
N ALA A 211 3.14 29.60 12.00
CA ALA A 211 2.22 29.23 10.93
C ALA A 211 2.83 28.13 10.04
N ALA A 212 4.11 28.25 9.66
CA ALA A 212 4.85 27.24 8.91
C ALA A 212 4.93 25.90 9.68
N GLU A 213 5.28 25.92 10.97
CA GLU A 213 5.30 24.73 11.82
C GLU A 213 3.91 24.06 11.93
N LYS A 214 2.81 24.85 11.91
CA LYS A 214 1.43 24.32 11.86
C LYS A 214 1.04 23.76 10.50
N VAL A 215 1.60 24.26 9.39
CA VAL A 215 1.37 23.71 8.04
C VAL A 215 2.17 22.42 7.86
N ALA A 216 3.47 22.43 8.19
CA ALA A 216 4.33 21.25 8.19
C ALA A 216 3.78 20.15 9.10
N GLY A 217 3.31 20.49 10.31
CA GLY A 217 2.66 19.55 11.22
C GLY A 217 1.30 18.99 10.74
N ARG A 218 0.65 19.63 9.76
CA ARG A 218 -0.51 19.07 9.04
C ARG A 218 -0.08 18.15 7.90
N GLN A 219 0.96 18.53 7.15
CA GLN A 219 1.54 17.71 6.08
C GLN A 219 2.12 16.41 6.63
N LEU A 220 2.92 16.47 7.71
CA LEU A 220 3.41 15.27 8.43
C LEU A 220 2.25 14.36 8.86
N LYS A 221 1.18 14.89 9.47
CA LYS A 221 0.01 14.07 9.83
C LYS A 221 -0.74 13.48 8.63
N SER A 222 -0.69 14.13 7.47
CA SER A 222 -1.22 13.57 6.22
C SER A 222 -0.33 12.46 5.65
N LEU A 223 1.00 12.59 5.79
CA LEU A 223 1.97 11.57 5.41
C LEU A 223 1.91 10.36 6.36
N GLU A 224 1.91 10.57 7.68
CA GLU A 224 1.66 9.53 8.70
C GLU A 224 0.35 8.75 8.46
N LYS A 225 -0.68 9.43 7.94
CA LYS A 225 -1.93 8.74 7.58
C LYS A 225 -1.73 7.90 6.32
N LYS A 226 -1.13 8.47 5.27
CA LYS A 226 -0.84 7.75 4.02
C LYS A 226 0.07 6.54 4.24
N THR A 227 1.10 6.63 5.08
CA THR A 227 1.96 5.48 5.41
C THR A 227 1.19 4.41 6.15
N ARG A 228 0.36 4.74 7.15
CA ARG A 228 -0.51 3.76 7.83
C ARG A 228 -1.58 3.15 6.91
N ASP A 229 -2.14 3.94 6.00
CA ASP A 229 -3.09 3.45 4.99
C ASP A 229 -2.38 2.47 4.01
N LEU A 230 -1.11 2.71 3.65
CA LEU A 230 -0.26 1.82 2.83
C LEU A 230 0.23 0.58 3.60
N GLU A 231 0.67 0.72 4.86
CA GLU A 231 1.03 -0.39 5.76
C GLU A 231 -0.13 -1.38 5.87
N LYS A 232 -1.35 -0.87 6.01
CA LYS A 232 -2.57 -1.69 6.05
C LYS A 232 -2.88 -2.37 4.71
N GLN A 233 -2.65 -1.70 3.57
CA GLN A 233 -2.79 -2.33 2.24
C GLN A 233 -1.74 -3.44 2.03
N LEU A 234 -0.52 -3.24 2.52
CA LEU A 234 0.53 -4.26 2.51
C LEU A 234 0.18 -5.45 3.40
N GLU A 235 -0.33 -5.23 4.62
CA GLU A 235 -0.77 -6.30 5.52
C GLU A 235 -1.98 -7.08 4.95
N GLU A 236 -2.92 -6.37 4.30
CA GLU A 236 -4.01 -7.02 3.55
C GLU A 236 -3.49 -7.87 2.39
N LYS A 237 -2.51 -7.37 1.61
CA LYS A 237 -1.89 -8.11 0.50
C LYS A 237 -1.03 -9.29 0.94
N VAL A 238 -0.27 -9.18 2.03
CA VAL A 238 0.42 -10.33 2.64
C VAL A 238 -0.59 -11.40 3.06
N SER A 239 -1.71 -11.00 3.67
CA SER A 239 -2.77 -11.95 4.04
C SER A 239 -3.49 -12.58 2.84
N GLU A 240 -3.40 -11.99 1.65
CA GLU A 240 -3.90 -12.54 0.38
C GLU A 240 -2.89 -13.54 -0.20
N VAL A 241 -1.59 -13.22 -0.17
CA VAL A 241 -0.50 -14.15 -0.52
C VAL A 241 -0.54 -15.39 0.37
N ASP A 242 -0.68 -15.26 1.70
CA ASP A 242 -0.81 -16.39 2.62
C ASP A 242 -1.98 -17.33 2.25
N ARG A 243 -3.12 -16.75 1.81
CA ARG A 243 -4.29 -17.51 1.35
C ARG A 243 -4.04 -18.21 0.02
N LEU A 244 -3.32 -17.58 -0.90
CA LEU A 244 -2.93 -18.16 -2.19
C LEU A 244 -1.89 -19.28 -2.02
N CYS A 245 -0.92 -19.12 -1.11
CA CYS A 245 0.00 -20.18 -0.72
C CYS A 245 -0.75 -21.38 -0.12
N ALA A 246 -1.64 -21.15 0.85
CA ALA A 246 -2.45 -22.21 1.46
C ALA A 246 -3.51 -22.83 0.51
N ALA A 247 -3.77 -22.20 -0.65
CA ALA A 247 -4.53 -22.80 -1.76
C ALA A 247 -3.62 -23.60 -2.70
N GLY A 248 -2.41 -23.11 -2.98
CA GLY A 248 -1.38 -23.82 -3.72
C GLY A 248 -0.97 -25.13 -3.05
N GLU A 249 -0.68 -25.11 -1.75
CA GLU A 249 -0.37 -26.33 -0.95
C GLU A 249 -1.47 -27.39 -1.04
N LYS A 250 -2.74 -26.97 -1.10
CA LYS A 250 -3.88 -27.88 -1.29
C LYS A 250 -3.94 -28.43 -2.71
N LEU A 251 -3.82 -27.58 -3.72
CA LEU A 251 -3.78 -28.03 -5.11
C LEU A 251 -2.59 -28.98 -5.36
N GLU A 252 -1.46 -28.78 -4.68
CA GLU A 252 -0.34 -29.72 -4.70
C GLU A 252 -0.67 -31.04 -3.98
N SER A 253 -1.35 -31.03 -2.82
CA SER A 253 -1.80 -32.28 -2.18
C SER A 253 -2.84 -33.03 -3.02
N ASP A 254 -3.78 -32.31 -3.62
CA ASP A 254 -4.86 -32.85 -4.45
C ASP A 254 -4.29 -33.46 -5.74
N LEU A 255 -3.31 -32.78 -6.36
CA LEU A 255 -2.54 -33.32 -7.50
C LEU A 255 -1.66 -34.52 -7.13
N VAL A 256 -1.22 -34.65 -5.87
CA VAL A 256 -0.51 -35.85 -5.38
C VAL A 256 -1.48 -37.02 -5.19
N THR A 257 -2.69 -36.79 -4.68
CA THR A 257 -3.72 -37.85 -4.59
C THR A 257 -4.20 -38.30 -5.97
N GLU A 258 -4.53 -37.37 -6.87
CA GLU A 258 -4.89 -37.69 -8.27
C GLU A 258 -3.79 -38.51 -8.98
N ARG A 259 -2.51 -38.19 -8.74
CA ARG A 259 -1.39 -39.01 -9.27
C ARG A 259 -1.33 -40.40 -8.67
N ALA A 260 -1.66 -40.58 -7.39
CA ALA A 260 -1.72 -41.89 -6.75
C ALA A 260 -2.89 -42.73 -7.30
N ASP A 261 -4.06 -42.12 -7.50
CA ASP A 261 -5.23 -42.80 -8.07
C ASP A 261 -5.07 -43.10 -9.57
N LEU A 262 -4.38 -42.25 -10.33
CA LEU A 262 -3.94 -42.56 -11.70
C LEU A 262 -2.89 -43.69 -11.76
N GLN A 263 -2.01 -43.80 -10.76
CA GLN A 263 -1.11 -44.96 -10.66
C GLN A 263 -1.86 -46.25 -10.28
N LYS A 264 -2.85 -46.16 -9.38
CA LYS A 264 -3.69 -47.27 -8.94
C LYS A 264 -4.58 -47.80 -10.06
N THR A 265 -5.34 -46.95 -10.73
CA THR A 265 -6.12 -47.32 -11.94
C THR A 265 -5.20 -47.79 -13.06
N GLY A 266 -4.00 -47.21 -13.20
CA GLY A 266 -2.96 -47.70 -14.10
C GLY A 266 -2.45 -49.11 -13.77
N GLN A 267 -2.50 -49.54 -12.50
CA GLN A 267 -2.20 -50.91 -12.06
C GLN A 267 -3.39 -51.84 -12.30
N GLU A 268 -4.60 -51.42 -11.94
CA GLU A 268 -5.84 -52.18 -12.21
C GLU A 268 -6.01 -52.47 -13.71
N LEU A 269 -5.63 -51.53 -14.59
CA LEU A 269 -5.58 -51.72 -16.05
C LEU A 269 -4.43 -52.62 -16.55
N ARG A 270 -3.41 -52.90 -15.73
CA ARG A 270 -2.41 -53.96 -16.00
C ARG A 270 -2.94 -55.31 -15.54
N ASP A 271 -3.53 -55.38 -14.36
CA ASP A 271 -4.07 -56.61 -13.77
C ASP A 271 -5.24 -57.16 -14.60
N LEU A 272 -6.15 -56.28 -15.06
CA LEU A 272 -7.23 -56.63 -16.00
C LEU A 272 -6.72 -57.08 -17.38
N LYS A 273 -5.54 -56.61 -17.82
CA LYS A 273 -4.91 -57.14 -19.04
C LYS A 273 -4.32 -58.54 -18.81
N GLY A 274 -3.70 -58.77 -17.67
CA GLY A 274 -3.23 -60.10 -17.25
C GLY A 274 -4.38 -61.11 -17.22
N ALA A 275 -5.48 -60.78 -16.54
CA ALA A 275 -6.69 -61.58 -16.50
C ALA A 275 -7.26 -61.86 -17.91
N ARG A 276 -7.36 -60.83 -18.76
CA ARG A 276 -7.84 -61.01 -20.15
C ARG A 276 -6.91 -61.91 -20.99
N GLU A 277 -5.60 -61.85 -20.78
CA GLU A 277 -4.68 -62.78 -21.45
C GLU A 277 -4.81 -64.20 -20.91
N GLU A 278 -5.14 -64.38 -19.63
CA GLU A 278 -5.43 -65.68 -19.02
C GLU A 278 -6.74 -66.26 -19.54
N ASP A 279 -7.80 -65.46 -19.65
CA ASP A 279 -9.04 -65.83 -20.34
C ASP A 279 -8.78 -66.20 -21.81
N GLU A 280 -7.93 -65.46 -22.53
CA GLU A 280 -7.59 -65.77 -23.93
C GLU A 280 -6.75 -67.05 -24.06
N ARG A 281 -5.95 -67.40 -23.04
CA ARG A 281 -5.24 -68.70 -22.96
C ARG A 281 -6.24 -69.83 -22.67
N ALA A 282 -7.12 -69.65 -21.69
CA ALA A 282 -8.16 -70.63 -21.32
C ALA A 282 -9.13 -70.89 -22.48
N LEU A 283 -9.57 -69.84 -23.20
CA LEU A 283 -10.40 -70.00 -24.41
C LEU A 283 -9.69 -70.78 -25.52
N LYS A 284 -8.37 -70.62 -25.69
CA LYS A 284 -7.58 -71.42 -26.65
C LYS A 284 -7.43 -72.86 -26.19
N GLU A 285 -7.39 -73.11 -24.89
CA GLU A 285 -7.37 -74.46 -24.31
C GLU A 285 -8.73 -75.16 -24.50
N VAL A 286 -9.84 -74.52 -24.10
CA VAL A 286 -11.21 -75.00 -24.35
C VAL A 286 -11.49 -75.20 -25.85
N THR A 287 -10.91 -74.38 -26.74
CA THR A 287 -11.03 -74.59 -28.20
C THR A 287 -10.29 -75.87 -28.63
N ARG A 288 -9.09 -76.15 -28.10
CA ARG A 288 -8.37 -77.41 -28.38
C ARG A 288 -9.10 -78.62 -27.81
N GLU A 289 -9.63 -78.53 -26.60
CA GLU A 289 -10.46 -79.59 -26.01
C GLU A 289 -11.70 -79.84 -26.86
N ARG A 290 -12.40 -78.79 -27.29
CA ARG A 290 -13.56 -78.90 -28.19
C ARG A 290 -13.18 -79.57 -29.52
N ASP A 291 -12.01 -79.25 -30.08
CA ASP A 291 -11.56 -79.79 -31.36
C ASP A 291 -11.05 -81.24 -31.23
N LEU A 292 -10.45 -81.61 -30.10
CA LEU A 292 -10.15 -83.00 -29.73
C LEU A 292 -11.45 -83.81 -29.54
N ASN A 293 -12.39 -83.30 -28.73
CA ASN A 293 -13.71 -83.90 -28.54
C ASN A 293 -14.49 -84.02 -29.86
N ALA A 294 -14.28 -83.11 -30.82
CA ALA A 294 -14.87 -83.22 -32.16
C ALA A 294 -14.24 -84.35 -33.01
N VAL A 295 -12.95 -84.65 -32.81
CA VAL A 295 -12.28 -85.81 -33.41
C VAL A 295 -12.73 -87.11 -32.73
N GLU A 296 -12.86 -87.14 -31.40
CA GLU A 296 -13.41 -88.29 -30.67
C GLU A 296 -14.87 -88.56 -31.05
N LEU A 297 -15.70 -87.52 -31.18
CA LEU A 297 -17.07 -87.62 -31.71
C LEU A 297 -17.12 -88.01 -33.20
N ALA A 298 -16.04 -87.81 -33.97
CA ALA A 298 -15.93 -88.33 -35.33
C ALA A 298 -15.59 -89.82 -35.33
N ALA A 299 -14.63 -90.25 -34.50
CA ALA A 299 -14.29 -91.66 -34.31
C ALA A 299 -15.51 -92.47 -33.80
N HIS A 300 -16.18 -91.99 -32.75
CA HIS A 300 -17.43 -92.60 -32.26
C HIS A 300 -18.57 -92.58 -33.30
N ARG A 301 -18.55 -91.68 -34.29
CA ARG A 301 -19.50 -91.73 -35.42
C ARG A 301 -19.16 -92.79 -36.45
N GLU A 302 -17.87 -93.10 -36.68
CA GLU A 302 -17.46 -94.26 -37.47
C GLU A 302 -17.77 -95.57 -36.72
N GLU A 303 -17.49 -95.67 -35.42
CA GLU A 303 -17.88 -96.81 -34.58
C GLU A 303 -19.41 -96.99 -34.56
N CYS A 304 -20.19 -95.91 -34.46
CA CYS A 304 -21.64 -95.96 -34.61
C CYS A 304 -22.07 -96.30 -36.05
N GLY A 305 -21.25 -96.04 -37.06
CA GLY A 305 -21.46 -96.49 -38.45
C GLY A 305 -21.29 -98.00 -38.57
N ASP A 306 -20.24 -98.56 -37.98
CA ASP A 306 -19.99 -100.00 -37.91
C ASP A 306 -21.03 -100.75 -37.07
N LEU A 307 -21.41 -100.19 -35.92
CA LEU A 307 -22.48 -100.71 -35.08
C LEU A 307 -23.85 -100.61 -35.77
N LYS A 308 -24.13 -99.53 -36.51
CA LYS A 308 -25.34 -99.40 -37.32
C LYS A 308 -25.36 -100.34 -38.51
N SER A 309 -24.20 -100.66 -39.09
CA SER A 309 -24.06 -101.68 -40.15
C SER A 309 -24.34 -103.08 -39.61
N LYS A 310 -23.90 -103.39 -38.37
CA LYS A 310 -24.25 -104.62 -37.66
C LYS A 310 -25.74 -104.65 -37.28
N LEU A 311 -26.29 -103.54 -36.78
CA LEU A 311 -27.72 -103.40 -36.47
C LEU A 311 -28.61 -103.47 -37.72
N GLN A 312 -28.12 -103.12 -38.91
CA GLN A 312 -28.82 -103.33 -40.17
C GLN A 312 -28.86 -104.79 -40.62
N LEU A 313 -27.94 -105.64 -40.16
CA LEU A 313 -27.99 -107.09 -40.35
C LEU A 313 -28.92 -107.78 -39.34
N GLU A 314 -29.02 -107.27 -38.11
CA GLU A 314 -29.96 -107.78 -37.09
C GLU A 314 -31.40 -107.25 -37.31
N GLY A 315 -31.54 -106.05 -37.87
CA GLY A 315 -32.81 -105.36 -38.10
C GLY A 315 -33.75 -106.02 -39.12
N GLU A 316 -33.30 -107.03 -39.87
CA GLU A 316 -34.17 -107.79 -40.77
C GLU A 316 -35.10 -108.76 -40.02
N HIS A 317 -34.85 -109.07 -38.75
CA HIS A 317 -35.58 -110.11 -38.01
C HIS A 317 -36.80 -109.62 -37.19
N HIS A 318 -36.97 -108.31 -36.96
CA HIS A 318 -38.01 -107.77 -36.05
C HIS A 318 -39.12 -106.92 -36.71
N ARG A 319 -39.52 -107.27 -37.94
CA ARG A 319 -40.69 -106.66 -38.63
C ARG A 319 -42.06 -107.15 -38.09
N LYS A 320 -42.26 -107.23 -36.76
CA LYS A 320 -43.52 -107.74 -36.16
C LYS A 320 -44.10 -106.99 -34.95
N ASP A 321 -43.35 -106.10 -34.31
CA ASP A 321 -43.80 -105.42 -33.08
C ASP A 321 -44.28 -103.96 -33.32
N ASN A 322 -44.65 -103.62 -34.56
CA ASN A 322 -44.87 -102.24 -35.00
C ASN A 322 -46.32 -101.72 -34.85
N ASP A 323 -47.26 -102.56 -34.42
CA ASP A 323 -48.70 -102.23 -34.32
C ASP A 323 -49.08 -101.52 -33.00
N LEU A 324 -48.13 -101.37 -32.05
CA LEU A 324 -48.36 -100.70 -30.77
C LEU A 324 -47.96 -99.21 -30.75
N LEU A 325 -46.99 -98.80 -31.59
CA LEU A 325 -46.45 -97.43 -31.60
C LEU A 325 -47.37 -96.39 -32.26
N GLU A 326 -48.35 -96.82 -33.07
CA GLU A 326 -49.22 -95.89 -33.81
C GLU A 326 -50.14 -95.04 -32.91
N LYS A 327 -50.39 -95.46 -31.66
CA LYS A 327 -51.19 -94.68 -30.70
C LYS A 327 -50.42 -93.54 -30.03
N GLU A 328 -49.12 -93.71 -29.79
CA GLU A 328 -48.31 -92.70 -29.10
C GLU A 328 -47.95 -91.53 -30.04
N LEU A 329 -47.77 -91.82 -31.33
CA LEU A 329 -47.53 -90.83 -32.39
C LEU A 329 -48.65 -89.78 -32.55
N LEU A 330 -49.88 -90.07 -32.11
CA LEU A 330 -50.99 -89.11 -32.15
C LEU A 330 -50.93 -88.10 -30.99
N SER A 331 -50.38 -88.48 -29.83
CA SER A 331 -50.13 -87.56 -28.71
C SER A 331 -48.99 -86.59 -29.04
N ALA A 332 -47.87 -87.13 -29.56
CA ALA A 332 -46.68 -86.35 -29.90
C ALA A 332 -46.94 -85.24 -30.95
N ARG A 333 -47.94 -85.41 -31.82
CA ARG A 333 -48.32 -84.40 -32.83
C ARG A 333 -48.91 -83.13 -32.21
N GLY A 334 -49.65 -83.23 -31.10
CA GLY A 334 -50.20 -82.06 -30.41
C GLY A 334 -49.10 -81.19 -29.78
N ALA A 335 -48.11 -81.81 -29.13
CA ALA A 335 -46.97 -81.11 -28.56
C ALA A 335 -46.09 -80.42 -29.64
N ARG A 336 -46.03 -80.99 -30.85
CA ARG A 336 -45.32 -80.38 -31.98
C ARG A 336 -45.94 -79.06 -32.45
N VAL A 337 -47.26 -79.00 -32.60
CA VAL A 337 -47.94 -77.77 -33.04
C VAL A 337 -47.75 -76.64 -32.03
N ALA A 338 -47.85 -76.92 -30.73
CA ALA A 338 -47.59 -75.93 -29.69
C ALA A 338 -46.12 -75.41 -29.69
N LEU A 339 -45.16 -76.28 -30.04
CA LEU A 339 -43.77 -75.87 -30.22
C LEU A 339 -43.58 -75.04 -31.50
N GLU A 340 -44.19 -75.42 -32.62
CA GLU A 340 -44.16 -74.68 -33.89
C GLU A 340 -44.80 -73.28 -33.75
N GLU A 341 -45.91 -73.16 -33.03
CA GLU A 341 -46.51 -71.87 -32.64
C GLU A 341 -45.54 -71.03 -31.78
N SER A 342 -44.90 -71.63 -30.77
CA SER A 342 -43.93 -70.91 -29.92
C SER A 342 -42.64 -70.51 -30.63
N LEU A 343 -42.23 -71.25 -31.67
CA LEU A 343 -41.11 -70.86 -32.53
C LEU A 343 -41.51 -69.69 -33.43
N SER A 344 -42.71 -69.70 -34.00
CA SER A 344 -43.19 -68.62 -34.87
C SER A 344 -43.29 -67.26 -34.17
N SER A 345 -43.62 -67.24 -32.86
CA SER A 345 -43.64 -66.00 -32.08
C SER A 345 -42.23 -65.50 -31.73
N LEU A 346 -41.30 -66.41 -31.41
CA LEU A 346 -39.89 -66.08 -31.18
C LEU A 346 -39.19 -65.61 -32.47
N GLU A 347 -39.55 -66.16 -33.63
CA GLU A 347 -39.10 -65.68 -34.94
C GLU A 347 -39.66 -64.28 -35.23
N GLY A 348 -40.94 -64.02 -34.94
CA GLY A 348 -41.54 -62.68 -35.04
C GLY A 348 -40.85 -61.64 -34.14
N GLU A 349 -40.56 -61.98 -32.88
CA GLU A 349 -39.76 -61.14 -31.98
C GLU A 349 -38.35 -60.89 -32.52
N ARG A 350 -37.70 -61.92 -33.07
CA ARG A 350 -36.37 -61.81 -33.66
C ARG A 350 -36.38 -60.85 -34.85
N GLU A 351 -37.35 -60.95 -35.76
CA GLU A 351 -37.44 -60.03 -36.88
C GLU A 351 -37.68 -58.58 -36.43
N LEU A 352 -38.46 -58.35 -35.36
CA LEU A 352 -38.64 -57.00 -34.79
C LEU A 352 -37.32 -56.44 -34.26
N LYS A 353 -36.57 -57.23 -33.48
CA LYS A 353 -35.25 -56.86 -32.96
C LYS A 353 -34.22 -56.65 -34.08
N GLU A 354 -34.27 -57.42 -35.17
CA GLU A 354 -33.44 -57.20 -36.37
C GLU A 354 -33.82 -55.91 -37.11
N ARG A 355 -35.12 -55.55 -37.16
CA ARG A 355 -35.59 -54.26 -37.72
C ARG A 355 -35.10 -53.08 -36.89
N GLU A 356 -35.18 -53.15 -35.56
CA GLU A 356 -34.69 -52.13 -34.62
C GLU A 356 -33.16 -51.96 -34.68
N LEU A 357 -32.41 -53.06 -34.75
CA LEU A 357 -30.96 -53.00 -35.00
C LEU A 357 -30.65 -52.39 -36.38
N SER A 358 -31.54 -52.53 -37.38
CA SER A 358 -31.39 -51.88 -38.68
C SER A 358 -31.64 -50.37 -38.65
N SER A 359 -32.54 -49.86 -37.80
CA SER A 359 -32.76 -48.41 -37.64
C SER A 359 -31.64 -47.77 -36.85
N LEU A 360 -31.24 -48.35 -35.72
CA LEU A 360 -30.12 -47.86 -34.91
C LEU A 360 -28.79 -47.83 -35.70
N ARG A 361 -28.55 -48.81 -36.59
CA ARG A 361 -27.40 -48.79 -37.52
C ARG A 361 -27.48 -47.62 -38.52
N LYS A 362 -28.65 -47.31 -39.06
CA LYS A 362 -28.85 -46.15 -39.97
C LYS A 362 -28.64 -44.83 -39.23
N GLU A 363 -29.19 -44.70 -38.03
CA GLU A 363 -29.01 -43.52 -37.18
C GLU A 363 -27.53 -43.30 -36.84
N HIS A 364 -26.81 -44.35 -36.39
CA HIS A 364 -25.37 -44.29 -36.15
C HIS A 364 -24.60 -43.87 -37.42
N GLU A 365 -24.97 -44.33 -38.61
CA GLU A 365 -24.32 -43.90 -39.85
C GLU A 365 -24.56 -42.42 -40.14
N THR A 366 -25.80 -41.91 -39.96
CA THR A 366 -26.08 -40.47 -40.12
C THR A 366 -25.35 -39.61 -39.10
N LEU A 367 -25.16 -40.10 -37.86
CA LEU A 367 -24.36 -39.41 -36.84
C LEU A 367 -22.88 -39.42 -37.19
N ARG A 368 -22.33 -40.54 -37.68
CA ARG A 368 -20.94 -40.62 -38.16
C ARG A 368 -20.67 -39.62 -39.30
N VAL A 369 -21.60 -39.51 -40.26
CA VAL A 369 -21.50 -38.52 -41.34
C VAL A 369 -21.54 -37.08 -40.80
N LYS A 370 -22.44 -36.76 -39.86
CA LYS A 370 -22.53 -35.43 -39.22
C LYS A 370 -21.26 -35.06 -38.42
N ILE A 371 -20.66 -36.03 -37.72
CA ILE A 371 -19.37 -35.82 -37.04
C ILE A 371 -18.29 -35.52 -38.09
N GLY A 372 -18.22 -36.32 -39.16
CA GLY A 372 -17.26 -36.12 -40.25
C GLY A 372 -17.44 -34.84 -41.07
N THR A 373 -18.60 -34.18 -41.04
CA THR A 373 -18.76 -32.81 -41.59
C THR A 373 -18.24 -31.75 -40.62
N VAL A 374 -18.59 -31.84 -39.34
CA VAL A 374 -18.12 -30.90 -38.30
C VAL A 374 -16.59 -30.97 -38.12
N GLU A 375 -15.99 -32.15 -38.26
CA GLU A 375 -14.53 -32.30 -38.25
C GLU A 375 -13.85 -31.62 -39.45
N LYS A 376 -14.47 -31.63 -40.63
CA LYS A 376 -13.96 -30.93 -41.82
C LYS A 376 -14.11 -29.42 -41.71
N GLU A 377 -15.22 -28.94 -41.14
CA GLU A 377 -15.43 -27.51 -40.85
C GLU A 377 -14.36 -27.01 -39.87
N ARG A 378 -14.18 -27.71 -38.74
CA ARG A 378 -13.12 -27.42 -37.75
C ARG A 378 -11.71 -27.49 -38.33
N ALA A 379 -11.43 -28.40 -39.25
CA ALA A 379 -10.15 -28.46 -39.95
C ALA A 379 -9.94 -27.24 -40.87
N GLY A 380 -10.99 -26.80 -41.59
CA GLY A 380 -10.95 -25.59 -42.41
C GLY A 380 -10.79 -24.30 -41.60
N GLU A 381 -11.39 -24.23 -40.41
CA GLU A 381 -11.20 -23.11 -39.47
C GLU A 381 -9.77 -23.08 -38.91
N ARG A 382 -9.22 -24.23 -38.51
CA ARG A 382 -7.82 -24.34 -38.07
C ARG A 382 -6.84 -23.88 -39.14
N ALA A 383 -7.05 -24.28 -40.40
CA ALA A 383 -6.20 -23.87 -41.51
C ALA A 383 -6.21 -22.34 -41.72
N LYS A 384 -7.37 -21.68 -41.61
CA LYS A 384 -7.47 -20.21 -41.67
C LYS A 384 -6.75 -19.53 -40.51
N LEU A 385 -6.94 -20.02 -39.29
CA LEU A 385 -6.26 -19.50 -38.10
C LEU A 385 -4.73 -19.66 -38.20
N GLU A 386 -4.24 -20.76 -38.77
CA GLU A 386 -2.81 -20.97 -39.02
C GLU A 386 -2.27 -20.01 -40.11
N GLU A 387 -3.06 -19.68 -41.13
CA GLU A 387 -2.73 -18.69 -42.16
C GLU A 387 -2.69 -17.26 -41.57
N ASP A 388 -3.65 -16.91 -40.73
CA ASP A 388 -3.73 -15.59 -40.08
C ASP A 388 -2.64 -15.42 -39.01
N LEU A 389 -2.28 -16.48 -38.28
CA LEU A 389 -1.10 -16.48 -37.39
C LEU A 389 0.21 -16.24 -38.18
N LYS A 390 0.35 -16.78 -39.39
CA LYS A 390 1.52 -16.51 -40.25
C LYS A 390 1.57 -15.05 -40.71
N LYS A 391 0.42 -14.45 -41.08
CA LYS A 391 0.32 -13.01 -41.41
C LYS A 391 0.71 -12.13 -40.22
N LEU A 392 0.21 -12.46 -39.02
CA LEU A 392 0.57 -11.74 -37.78
C LEU A 392 2.05 -11.90 -37.42
N GLY A 393 2.65 -13.07 -37.67
CA GLY A 393 4.10 -13.29 -37.55
C GLY A 393 4.90 -12.35 -38.46
N GLN A 394 4.56 -12.31 -39.75
CA GLN A 394 5.20 -11.41 -40.73
C GLN A 394 5.03 -9.93 -40.37
N MET A 395 3.85 -9.53 -39.89
CA MET A 395 3.61 -8.17 -39.39
C MET A 395 4.48 -7.84 -38.18
N ARG A 396 4.66 -8.81 -37.26
CA ARG A 396 5.53 -8.66 -36.08
C ARG A 396 7.00 -8.49 -36.49
N GLU A 397 7.50 -9.29 -37.42
CA GLU A 397 8.88 -9.18 -37.94
C GLU A 397 9.15 -7.78 -38.54
N VAL A 398 8.23 -7.27 -39.37
CA VAL A 398 8.32 -5.91 -39.97
C VAL A 398 8.23 -4.80 -38.92
N ILE A 399 7.51 -5.02 -37.81
CA ILE A 399 7.48 -4.07 -36.68
C ILE A 399 8.78 -4.13 -35.88
N GLU A 400 9.35 -5.32 -35.65
CA GLU A 400 10.63 -5.48 -34.95
C GLU A 400 11.80 -4.88 -35.74
N GLU A 401 11.84 -5.06 -37.07
CA GLU A 401 12.82 -4.39 -37.95
C GLU A 401 12.75 -2.86 -37.81
N LYS A 402 11.55 -2.27 -37.93
CA LYS A 402 11.34 -0.83 -37.74
C LYS A 402 11.70 -0.33 -36.34
N LEU A 403 11.46 -1.13 -35.30
CA LEU A 403 11.89 -0.79 -33.94
C LEU A 403 13.41 -0.80 -33.79
N THR A 404 14.13 -1.70 -34.47
CA THR A 404 15.60 -1.65 -34.51
C THR A 404 16.12 -0.43 -35.27
N GLU A 405 15.46 -0.03 -36.36
CA GLU A 405 15.81 1.17 -37.12
C GLU A 405 15.62 2.45 -36.29
N VAL A 406 14.46 2.65 -35.66
CA VAL A 406 14.19 3.78 -34.76
C VAL A 406 15.15 3.80 -33.57
N THR A 407 15.55 2.62 -33.06
CA THR A 407 16.57 2.51 -32.01
C THR A 407 17.95 2.96 -32.51
N ARG A 408 18.33 2.57 -33.73
CA ARG A 408 19.58 2.98 -34.40
C ARG A 408 19.62 4.49 -34.64
N GLU A 409 18.51 5.09 -35.08
CA GLU A 409 18.39 6.55 -35.27
C GLU A 409 18.49 7.32 -33.94
N ARG A 410 17.78 6.86 -32.90
CA ARG A 410 17.88 7.42 -31.53
C ARG A 410 19.32 7.45 -31.04
N ASP A 411 20.06 6.35 -31.23
CA ASP A 411 21.42 6.23 -30.73
C ASP A 411 22.43 7.02 -31.58
N GLN A 412 22.18 7.21 -32.88
CA GLN A 412 22.90 8.20 -33.68
C GLN A 412 22.66 9.63 -33.19
N GLY A 413 21.41 10.05 -33.03
CA GLY A 413 21.08 11.39 -32.52
C GLY A 413 21.62 11.66 -31.12
N ARG A 414 21.68 10.63 -30.26
CA ARG A 414 22.36 10.70 -28.96
C ARG A 414 23.86 10.97 -29.12
N ASN A 415 24.55 10.23 -29.99
CA ASN A 415 25.99 10.41 -30.22
C ASN A 415 26.30 11.81 -30.81
N GLU A 416 25.44 12.33 -31.68
CA GLU A 416 25.54 13.69 -32.22
C GLU A 416 25.36 14.75 -31.12
N LEU A 417 24.40 14.57 -30.21
CA LEU A 417 24.20 15.44 -29.05
C LEU A 417 25.38 15.38 -28.06
N GLU A 418 25.98 14.21 -27.83
CA GLU A 418 27.17 14.07 -26.98
C GLU A 418 28.40 14.75 -27.63
N GLN A 419 28.58 14.64 -28.96
CA GLN A 419 29.61 15.42 -29.69
C GLN A 419 29.36 16.93 -29.66
N ALA A 420 28.10 17.38 -29.82
CA ALA A 420 27.76 18.81 -29.75
C ALA A 420 28.04 19.40 -28.37
N ARG A 421 27.73 18.64 -27.29
CA ARG A 421 28.07 19.01 -25.91
C ARG A 421 29.59 19.10 -25.69
N ALA A 422 30.37 18.16 -26.22
CA ALA A 422 31.83 18.21 -26.11
C ALA A 422 32.40 19.49 -26.76
N ARG A 423 31.98 19.81 -27.99
CA ARG A 423 32.37 21.05 -28.69
C ARG A 423 31.95 22.31 -27.94
N HIS A 424 30.75 22.32 -27.33
CA HIS A 424 30.29 23.45 -26.52
C HIS A 424 31.15 23.66 -25.27
N GLU A 425 31.55 22.58 -24.59
CA GLU A 425 32.40 22.68 -23.40
C GLU A 425 33.84 23.11 -23.76
N GLU A 426 34.38 22.67 -24.90
CA GLU A 426 35.65 23.18 -25.44
C GLU A 426 35.59 24.68 -25.74
N ILE A 427 34.51 25.17 -26.36
CA ILE A 427 34.30 26.60 -26.64
C ILE A 427 34.19 27.39 -25.32
N LYS A 428 33.40 26.89 -24.36
CA LYS A 428 33.24 27.51 -23.04
C LYS A 428 34.58 27.63 -22.30
N VAL A 429 35.38 26.57 -22.22
CA VAL A 429 36.71 26.58 -21.57
C VAL A 429 37.70 27.53 -22.27
N ARG A 430 37.54 27.77 -23.58
CA ARG A 430 38.31 28.80 -24.29
C ARG A 430 37.84 30.21 -23.92
N LEU A 431 36.54 30.47 -23.93
CA LEU A 431 35.96 31.77 -23.54
C LEU A 431 36.27 32.12 -22.08
N GLU A 432 36.27 31.15 -21.16
CA GLU A 432 36.67 31.34 -19.75
C GLU A 432 38.15 31.76 -19.64
N LYS A 433 39.06 31.13 -20.39
CA LYS A 433 40.49 31.51 -20.44
C LYS A 433 40.73 32.87 -21.10
N GLU A 434 39.95 33.19 -22.13
CA GLU A 434 40.01 34.49 -22.80
C GLU A 434 39.49 35.59 -21.86
N ALA A 435 38.38 35.36 -21.14
CA ALA A 435 37.85 36.25 -20.11
C ALA A 435 38.84 36.46 -18.94
N GLU A 436 39.47 35.41 -18.42
CA GLU A 436 40.58 35.54 -17.45
C GLU A 436 41.72 36.41 -17.99
N GLY A 437 42.07 36.24 -19.28
CA GLY A 437 43.09 37.04 -19.95
C GLY A 437 42.71 38.52 -20.08
N HIS A 438 41.44 38.82 -20.37
CA HIS A 438 40.91 40.19 -20.39
C HIS A 438 40.85 40.80 -18.98
N GLN A 439 40.45 40.05 -17.96
CA GLN A 439 40.45 40.53 -16.58
C GLN A 439 41.88 40.91 -16.11
N LYS A 440 42.86 40.03 -16.31
CA LYS A 440 44.27 40.27 -15.94
C LYS A 440 44.91 41.44 -16.71
N ARG A 441 44.38 41.81 -17.89
CA ARG A 441 44.77 43.02 -18.63
C ARG A 441 44.09 44.28 -18.06
N SER A 442 42.81 44.19 -17.72
CA SER A 442 42.04 45.27 -17.09
C SER A 442 42.62 45.65 -15.72
N GLU A 443 42.99 44.65 -14.90
CA GLU A 443 43.65 44.83 -13.61
C GLU A 443 44.96 45.62 -13.77
N LYS A 444 45.85 45.20 -14.67
CA LYS A 444 47.09 45.94 -14.97
C LYS A 444 46.86 47.36 -15.49
N ALA A 445 45.93 47.54 -16.43
CA ALA A 445 45.59 48.88 -16.92
C ALA A 445 45.06 49.78 -15.78
N SER A 446 44.36 49.21 -14.79
CA SER A 446 43.90 49.96 -13.62
C SER A 446 45.03 50.31 -12.63
N GLU A 447 46.07 49.49 -12.54
CA GLU A 447 47.30 49.78 -11.77
C GLU A 447 48.13 50.89 -12.46
N GLU A 448 48.32 50.81 -13.77
CA GLU A 448 49.00 51.83 -14.59
C GLU A 448 48.26 53.19 -14.55
N LEU A 449 46.91 53.16 -14.57
CA LEU A 449 46.06 54.35 -14.37
C LEU A 449 46.04 54.87 -12.92
N LEU A 450 46.48 54.07 -11.93
CA LEU A 450 46.66 54.53 -10.55
C LEU A 450 48.00 55.25 -10.39
N GLU A 451 49.08 54.72 -10.97
CA GLU A 451 50.42 55.30 -10.84
C GLU A 451 50.53 56.64 -11.59
N THR A 452 50.06 56.68 -12.84
CA THR A 452 50.00 57.93 -13.63
C THR A 452 49.15 59.03 -12.97
N ARG A 453 48.14 58.67 -12.17
CA ARG A 453 47.39 59.62 -11.33
C ARG A 453 48.24 60.16 -10.18
N LYS A 454 49.03 59.33 -9.49
CA LYS A 454 49.94 59.80 -8.43
C LYS A 454 51.01 60.72 -8.98
N GLU A 455 51.56 60.41 -10.16
CA GLU A 455 52.55 61.24 -10.86
C GLU A 455 51.97 62.62 -11.19
N ARG A 456 50.80 62.67 -11.84
CA ARG A 456 50.04 63.90 -12.08
C ARG A 456 49.77 64.68 -10.79
N ASP A 457 49.30 63.99 -9.74
CA ASP A 457 48.94 64.62 -8.47
C ASP A 457 50.16 65.12 -7.69
N ASN A 458 51.38 64.72 -8.05
CA ASN A 458 52.62 65.30 -7.53
C ASN A 458 53.08 66.48 -8.39
N LEU A 459 53.10 66.33 -9.72
CA LEU A 459 53.40 67.41 -10.66
C LEU A 459 52.49 68.64 -10.45
N GLN A 460 51.20 68.43 -10.13
CA GLN A 460 50.30 69.54 -9.81
C GLN A 460 50.72 70.29 -8.53
N LYS A 461 51.22 69.61 -7.49
CA LYS A 461 51.71 70.26 -6.27
C LYS A 461 53.00 71.05 -6.54
N GLU A 462 53.86 70.53 -7.41
CA GLU A 462 55.09 71.20 -7.84
C GLU A 462 54.76 72.47 -8.66
N ALA A 463 53.76 72.42 -9.55
CA ALA A 463 53.26 73.58 -10.26
C ALA A 463 52.59 74.62 -9.33
N GLU A 464 51.77 74.17 -8.37
CA GLU A 464 51.16 75.05 -7.35
C GLU A 464 52.24 75.74 -6.48
N ALA A 465 53.33 75.06 -6.15
CA ALA A 465 54.46 75.66 -5.44
C ALA A 465 55.23 76.68 -6.31
N ALA A 466 55.46 76.37 -7.60
CA ALA A 466 56.14 77.28 -8.53
C ALA A 466 55.36 78.59 -8.75
N ILE A 467 54.03 78.52 -8.83
CA ILE A 467 53.16 79.71 -8.89
C ILE A 467 53.35 80.58 -7.64
N VAL A 468 53.42 79.98 -6.44
CA VAL A 468 53.66 80.73 -5.19
C VAL A 468 55.05 81.37 -5.15
N GLU A 469 56.09 80.78 -5.76
CA GLU A 469 57.38 81.48 -5.90
C GLU A 469 57.31 82.67 -6.88
N LEU A 470 56.64 82.53 -8.01
CA LEU A 470 56.45 83.63 -8.98
C LEU A 470 55.71 84.80 -8.34
N ASP A 471 54.63 84.53 -7.61
CA ASP A 471 53.84 85.52 -6.87
C ASP A 471 54.69 86.29 -5.84
N ASN A 472 55.72 85.66 -5.27
CA ASN A 472 56.67 86.33 -4.37
C ASN A 472 57.73 87.13 -5.14
N ARG A 473 58.26 86.61 -6.25
CA ARG A 473 59.21 87.33 -7.13
C ARG A 473 58.59 88.62 -7.70
N GLU A 474 57.32 88.60 -8.11
CA GLU A 474 56.62 89.83 -8.56
C GLU A 474 56.51 90.89 -7.45
N ARG A 475 56.23 90.48 -6.19
CA ARG A 475 56.17 91.40 -5.04
C ARG A 475 57.53 92.02 -4.72
N GLU A 476 58.64 91.30 -4.98
CA GLU A 476 59.99 91.85 -4.85
C GLU A 476 60.33 92.81 -6.00
N LEU A 477 59.93 92.51 -7.24
CA LEU A 477 60.08 93.43 -8.38
C LEU A 477 59.31 94.74 -8.19
N VAL A 478 58.12 94.71 -7.58
CA VAL A 478 57.37 95.94 -7.23
C VAL A 478 58.16 96.80 -6.23
N ARG A 479 58.65 96.22 -5.14
CA ARG A 479 59.46 96.94 -4.13
C ARG A 479 60.73 97.55 -4.71
N LEU A 480 61.39 96.84 -5.63
CA LEU A 480 62.60 97.34 -6.29
C LEU A 480 62.28 98.57 -7.17
N ARG A 481 61.17 98.56 -7.90
CA ARG A 481 60.69 99.73 -8.67
C ARG A 481 60.34 100.92 -7.78
N GLU A 482 59.69 100.71 -6.64
CA GLU A 482 59.44 101.77 -5.65
C GLU A 482 60.76 102.45 -5.21
N THR A 483 61.82 101.66 -4.97
CA THR A 483 63.15 102.22 -4.65
C THR A 483 63.85 102.88 -5.84
N GLU A 484 63.60 102.44 -7.07
CA GLU A 484 64.14 103.06 -8.28
C GLU A 484 63.49 104.42 -8.56
N GLU A 485 62.18 104.54 -8.38
CA GLU A 485 61.44 105.81 -8.48
C GLU A 485 61.87 106.80 -7.38
N GLU A 486 62.05 106.33 -6.14
CA GLU A 486 62.63 107.14 -5.06
C GLU A 486 64.03 107.68 -5.43
N LEU A 487 64.90 106.85 -5.99
CA LEU A 487 66.25 107.27 -6.40
C LEU A 487 66.21 108.24 -7.59
N SER A 488 65.34 107.99 -8.57
CA SER A 488 65.13 108.88 -9.72
C SER A 488 64.69 110.28 -9.28
N SER A 489 63.76 110.37 -8.32
CA SER A 489 63.30 111.66 -7.77
C SER A 489 64.41 112.51 -7.13
N ARG A 490 65.43 111.85 -6.56
CA ARG A 490 66.61 112.51 -5.96
C ARG A 490 67.61 112.95 -7.04
N VAL A 491 67.78 112.15 -8.09
CA VAL A 491 68.60 112.53 -9.26
C VAL A 491 68.02 113.77 -9.96
N GLU A 492 66.68 113.93 -10.04
CA GLU A 492 66.06 115.15 -10.59
C GLU A 492 66.20 116.40 -9.70
N THR A 493 66.44 116.25 -8.39
CA THR A 493 66.79 117.39 -7.52
C THR A 493 68.26 117.76 -7.68
N ASP A 494 69.16 116.79 -7.78
CA ASP A 494 70.61 117.01 -7.88
C ASP A 494 71.01 117.56 -9.26
N ALA A 495 70.31 117.16 -10.33
CA ALA A 495 70.50 117.66 -11.69
C ALA A 495 70.31 119.19 -11.84
N LYS A 496 69.66 119.85 -10.86
CA LYS A 496 69.48 121.31 -10.84
C LYS A 496 70.68 122.06 -10.23
N GLN A 497 71.57 121.37 -9.51
CA GLN A 497 72.80 121.94 -8.95
C GLN A 497 74.03 121.63 -9.84
N GLN A 498 74.01 120.52 -10.58
CA GLN A 498 75.12 120.02 -11.41
C GLN A 498 75.40 120.79 -12.72
N LYS A 499 75.12 122.10 -12.79
CA LYS A 499 75.55 122.97 -13.90
C LYS A 499 76.89 123.70 -13.66
N GLU A 500 77.42 123.66 -12.43
CA GLU A 500 78.59 124.46 -12.04
C GLU A 500 79.88 123.64 -11.81
N GLU A 501 79.81 122.29 -11.72
CA GLU A 501 80.97 121.42 -11.43
C GLU A 501 81.45 120.54 -12.62
N ALA A 502 81.30 121.02 -13.86
CA ALA A 502 81.53 120.27 -15.10
C ALA A 502 82.96 119.74 -15.34
N GLU A 503 83.93 120.01 -14.45
CA GLU A 503 85.36 119.68 -14.63
C GLU A 503 85.85 118.44 -13.87
N ARG A 504 85.01 117.75 -13.08
CA ARG A 504 85.42 116.55 -12.30
C ARG A 504 85.03 115.19 -12.92
N GLY A 505 84.39 115.17 -14.10
CA GLY A 505 83.69 114.00 -14.66
C GLY A 505 84.51 112.77 -15.09
N SER A 506 85.80 112.66 -14.76
CA SER A 506 86.65 111.57 -15.26
C SER A 506 86.44 110.22 -14.55
N LEU A 507 86.24 110.21 -13.23
CA LEU A 507 86.23 108.98 -12.43
C LEU A 507 84.88 108.25 -12.40
N GLN A 508 83.76 108.95 -12.64
CA GLN A 508 82.42 108.36 -12.61
C GLN A 508 82.11 107.50 -13.85
N LEU A 509 82.85 107.68 -14.96
CA LEU A 509 82.60 106.97 -16.21
C LEU A 509 82.96 105.47 -16.14
N GLU A 510 83.87 105.07 -15.25
CA GLU A 510 84.18 103.66 -14.98
C GLU A 510 83.06 102.96 -14.19
N GLU A 511 82.47 103.66 -13.22
CA GLU A 511 81.45 103.09 -12.33
C GLU A 511 80.12 102.87 -13.07
N LEU A 512 79.78 103.77 -13.99
CA LEU A 512 78.66 103.58 -14.93
C LEU A 512 78.87 102.39 -15.88
N LYS A 513 80.10 102.13 -16.33
CA LYS A 513 80.43 100.95 -17.15
C LYS A 513 80.28 99.64 -16.36
N ARG A 514 80.65 99.61 -15.07
CA ARG A 514 80.39 98.45 -14.20
C ARG A 514 78.89 98.19 -14.04
N LYS A 515 78.09 99.23 -13.83
CA LYS A 515 76.61 99.12 -13.75
C LYS A 515 75.98 98.64 -15.07
N SER A 516 76.49 99.10 -16.21
CA SER A 516 76.07 98.62 -17.54
C SER A 516 76.32 97.12 -17.73
N GLY A 517 77.47 96.60 -17.26
CA GLY A 517 77.80 95.17 -17.37
C GLY A 517 76.88 94.27 -16.53
N VAL A 518 76.51 94.71 -15.32
CA VAL A 518 75.56 93.97 -14.47
C VAL A 518 74.18 93.87 -15.12
N LEU A 519 73.69 94.96 -15.71
CA LEU A 519 72.41 94.97 -16.43
C LEU A 519 72.44 94.07 -17.70
N GLU A 520 73.59 93.94 -18.36
CA GLU A 520 73.76 92.99 -19.48
C GLU A 520 73.77 91.52 -19.02
N GLU A 521 74.24 91.21 -17.81
CA GLU A 521 74.13 89.86 -17.21
C GLU A 521 72.70 89.54 -16.75
N GLU A 522 71.98 90.51 -16.19
CA GLU A 522 70.57 90.34 -15.78
C GLU A 522 69.64 90.19 -17.00
N LEU A 523 69.84 90.97 -18.06
CA LEU A 523 69.16 90.78 -19.35
C LEU A 523 69.51 89.45 -20.04
N LYS A 524 70.60 88.79 -19.62
CA LYS A 524 70.95 87.44 -20.07
C LYS A 524 70.12 86.38 -19.35
N LYS A 525 70.03 86.45 -18.01
CA LYS A 525 69.18 85.55 -17.21
C LYS A 525 67.72 85.57 -17.66
N ILE A 526 67.16 86.77 -17.87
CA ILE A 526 65.77 86.92 -18.33
C ILE A 526 65.53 86.23 -19.70
N ARG A 527 66.55 86.13 -20.56
CA ARG A 527 66.47 85.37 -21.81
C ARG A 527 66.62 83.87 -21.60
N GLU A 528 67.53 83.45 -20.72
CA GLU A 528 67.70 82.05 -20.35
C GLU A 528 66.41 81.48 -19.70
N GLU A 529 65.73 82.27 -18.87
CA GLU A 529 64.40 81.98 -18.30
C GLU A 529 63.29 81.94 -19.37
N GLN A 530 63.29 82.84 -20.35
CA GLN A 530 62.37 82.78 -21.50
C GLN A 530 62.60 81.53 -22.36
N ASP A 531 63.86 81.15 -22.60
CA ASP A 531 64.23 79.91 -23.29
C ASP A 531 63.84 78.66 -22.47
N GLU A 532 63.66 78.76 -21.15
CA GLU A 532 63.09 77.68 -20.32
C GLU A 532 61.57 77.60 -20.41
N GLY A 533 60.86 78.73 -20.35
CA GLY A 533 59.41 78.76 -20.61
C GLY A 533 59.03 78.21 -22.00
N ILE A 534 59.85 78.48 -23.02
CA ILE A 534 59.69 77.90 -24.37
C ILE A 534 59.92 76.38 -24.36
N ARG A 535 60.91 75.88 -23.60
CA ARG A 535 61.18 74.43 -23.44
C ARG A 535 60.06 73.71 -22.69
N GLU A 536 59.42 74.34 -21.72
CA GLU A 536 58.28 73.78 -21.00
C GLU A 536 57.01 73.73 -21.87
N LEU A 537 56.71 74.80 -22.61
CA LEU A 537 55.61 74.78 -23.59
C LEU A 537 55.78 73.68 -24.64
N ALA A 538 57.02 73.40 -25.08
CA ALA A 538 57.31 72.28 -25.97
C ALA A 538 57.00 70.90 -25.34
N ARG A 539 57.34 70.68 -24.07
CA ARG A 539 56.98 69.45 -23.33
C ARG A 539 55.46 69.29 -23.23
N MET A 540 54.73 70.36 -22.89
CA MET A 540 53.27 70.32 -22.78
C MET A 540 52.59 70.01 -24.13
N THR A 541 53.16 70.43 -25.26
CA THR A 541 52.67 70.04 -26.60
C THR A 541 53.00 68.58 -26.96
N ASP A 542 54.17 68.07 -26.60
CA ASP A 542 54.53 66.65 -26.78
C ASP A 542 53.64 65.73 -25.94
N GLU A 543 53.35 66.09 -24.68
CA GLU A 543 52.45 65.34 -23.81
C GLU A 543 51.01 65.34 -24.32
N ARG A 544 50.53 66.48 -24.82
CA ARG A 544 49.23 66.55 -25.49
C ARG A 544 49.17 65.61 -26.71
N ALA A 545 50.22 65.55 -27.52
CA ALA A 545 50.27 64.66 -28.69
C ALA A 545 50.25 63.17 -28.30
N ARG A 546 50.84 62.80 -27.15
CA ARG A 546 50.74 61.44 -26.57
C ARG A 546 49.30 61.13 -26.14
N LEU A 547 48.68 62.03 -25.38
CA LEU A 547 47.28 61.86 -24.92
C LEU A 547 46.28 61.77 -26.08
N GLU A 548 46.46 62.55 -27.15
CA GLU A 548 45.64 62.43 -28.37
C GLU A 548 45.87 61.08 -29.08
N SER A 549 47.09 60.53 -29.04
CA SER A 549 47.42 59.21 -29.59
C SER A 549 46.83 58.05 -28.77
N ASP A 550 46.82 58.15 -27.44
CA ASP A 550 46.23 57.14 -26.55
C ASP A 550 44.69 57.18 -26.60
N LEU A 551 44.07 58.35 -26.76
CA LEU A 551 42.64 58.49 -27.03
C LEU A 551 42.24 57.85 -28.37
N LEU A 552 43.08 57.92 -29.40
CA LEU A 552 42.85 57.21 -30.66
C LEU A 552 42.95 55.68 -30.48
N ARG A 553 43.93 55.19 -29.71
CA ARG A 553 44.04 53.75 -29.40
C ARG A 553 42.81 53.25 -28.65
N SER A 554 42.35 53.97 -27.64
CA SER A 554 41.14 53.64 -26.87
C SER A 554 39.87 53.64 -27.74
N ARG A 555 39.77 54.52 -28.74
CA ARG A 555 38.68 54.47 -29.74
C ARG A 555 38.73 53.21 -30.60
N GLN A 556 39.91 52.84 -31.11
CA GLN A 556 40.07 51.61 -31.90
C GLN A 556 39.78 50.35 -31.07
N GLU A 557 40.14 50.34 -29.78
CA GLU A 557 39.76 49.28 -28.84
C GLU A 557 38.22 49.22 -28.66
N GLY A 558 37.55 50.37 -28.55
CA GLY A 558 36.09 50.45 -28.55
C GLY A 558 35.43 49.92 -29.83
N GLU A 559 35.91 50.33 -31.00
CA GLU A 559 35.42 49.86 -32.31
C GLU A 559 35.60 48.35 -32.49
N ASN A 560 36.74 47.81 -32.05
CA ASN A 560 37.00 46.36 -32.00
C ASN A 560 36.01 45.64 -31.07
N MET A 561 35.76 46.15 -29.86
CA MET A 561 34.78 45.57 -28.93
C MET A 561 33.36 45.60 -29.50
N GLU A 562 32.95 46.68 -30.19
CA GLU A 562 31.64 46.70 -30.87
C GLU A 562 31.56 45.67 -32.00
N SER A 563 32.64 45.44 -32.76
CA SER A 563 32.66 44.43 -33.82
C SER A 563 32.45 43.01 -33.28
N GLN A 564 33.10 42.69 -32.16
CA GLN A 564 32.94 41.41 -31.45
C GLN A 564 31.52 41.25 -30.89
N LEU A 565 30.93 42.34 -30.38
CA LEU A 565 29.58 42.33 -29.86
C LEU A 565 28.53 42.09 -30.96
N ARG A 566 28.71 42.67 -32.16
CA ARG A 566 27.89 42.38 -33.35
C ARG A 566 28.02 40.92 -33.83
N GLU A 567 29.22 40.32 -33.72
CA GLU A 567 29.42 38.91 -34.02
C GLU A 567 28.77 37.98 -32.97
N ALA A 568 28.84 38.34 -31.68
CA ALA A 568 28.13 37.66 -30.60
C ALA A 568 26.60 37.74 -30.78
N GLU A 569 26.06 38.89 -31.20
CA GLU A 569 24.64 39.03 -31.56
C GLU A 569 24.27 38.16 -32.77
N SER A 570 25.13 38.06 -33.79
CA SER A 570 24.91 37.18 -34.95
C SER A 570 24.89 35.70 -34.58
N THR A 571 25.81 35.24 -33.73
CA THR A 571 25.84 33.84 -33.25
C THR A 571 24.65 33.54 -32.33
N ARG A 572 24.28 34.47 -31.45
CA ARG A 572 23.04 34.38 -30.66
C ARG A 572 21.79 34.28 -31.53
N ALA A 573 21.67 35.08 -32.58
CA ALA A 573 20.51 35.05 -33.47
C ALA A 573 20.36 33.70 -34.20
N LYS A 574 21.48 33.06 -34.57
CA LYS A 574 21.51 31.69 -35.11
C LYS A 574 21.04 30.67 -34.07
N LEU A 575 21.63 30.67 -32.88
CA LEU A 575 21.25 29.78 -31.78
C LEU A 575 19.78 29.95 -31.36
N GLU A 576 19.23 31.17 -31.40
CA GLU A 576 17.80 31.41 -31.17
C GLU A 576 16.91 30.84 -32.29
N SER A 577 17.40 30.80 -33.55
CA SER A 577 16.74 30.15 -34.68
C SER A 577 16.76 28.62 -34.55
N ASP A 578 17.94 28.04 -34.31
CA ASP A 578 18.12 26.59 -34.11
C ASP A 578 17.26 26.10 -32.94
N SER A 579 17.18 26.90 -31.87
CA SER A 579 16.30 26.62 -30.72
C SER A 579 14.81 26.71 -31.06
N ARG A 580 14.38 27.51 -32.07
CA ARG A 580 12.99 27.51 -32.56
C ARG A 580 12.72 26.22 -33.33
N GLU A 581 13.57 25.88 -34.28
CA GLU A 581 13.45 24.66 -35.09
C GLU A 581 13.43 23.39 -34.23
N LEU A 582 14.27 23.31 -33.19
CA LEU A 582 14.25 22.20 -32.22
C LEU A 582 12.95 22.13 -31.41
N ARG A 583 12.34 23.27 -31.03
CA ARG A 583 11.03 23.28 -30.33
C ARG A 583 9.89 22.89 -31.26
N ASP A 584 9.94 23.27 -32.52
CA ASP A 584 8.94 22.87 -33.51
C ASP A 584 9.04 21.36 -33.80
N LYS A 585 10.26 20.83 -34.00
CA LYS A 585 10.51 19.37 -34.08
C LYS A 585 10.04 18.61 -32.83
N HIS A 586 10.17 19.20 -31.64
CA HIS A 586 9.66 18.58 -30.41
C HIS A 586 8.13 18.56 -30.36
N ARG A 587 7.46 19.61 -30.84
CA ARG A 587 5.99 19.66 -30.98
C ARG A 587 5.49 18.60 -31.96
N ASP A 588 6.13 18.48 -33.13
CA ASP A 588 5.81 17.45 -34.13
C ASP A 588 5.95 16.02 -33.55
N ALA A 589 6.97 15.79 -32.70
CA ALA A 589 7.17 14.53 -32.02
C ALA A 589 6.09 14.27 -30.94
N GLU A 590 5.70 15.29 -30.17
CA GLU A 590 4.61 15.21 -29.20
C GLU A 590 3.24 14.98 -29.85
N GLU A 591 2.99 15.55 -31.04
CA GLU A 591 1.77 15.32 -31.81
C GLU A 591 1.72 13.90 -32.41
N LYS A 592 2.85 13.38 -32.93
CA LYS A 592 2.98 11.97 -33.32
C LYS A 592 2.79 11.03 -32.13
N LEU A 593 3.33 11.35 -30.95
CA LEU A 593 3.13 10.57 -29.73
C LEU A 593 1.65 10.56 -29.29
N LYS A 594 0.94 11.69 -29.38
CA LYS A 594 -0.52 11.74 -29.14
C LYS A 594 -1.28 10.82 -30.10
N ALA A 595 -1.02 10.92 -31.40
CA ALA A 595 -1.65 10.06 -32.41
C ALA A 595 -1.41 8.56 -32.14
N THR A 596 -0.16 8.14 -31.90
CA THR A 596 0.12 6.72 -31.56
C THR A 596 -0.47 6.28 -30.21
N ASN A 597 -0.77 7.21 -29.30
CA ASN A 597 -1.47 6.92 -28.05
C ASN A 597 -2.99 6.79 -28.27
N GLU A 598 -3.57 7.60 -29.15
CA GLU A 598 -4.97 7.46 -29.59
C GLU A 598 -5.18 6.12 -30.34
N GLU A 599 -4.25 5.74 -31.22
CA GLU A 599 -4.23 4.41 -31.85
C GLU A 599 -4.14 3.27 -30.81
N LYS A 600 -3.28 3.40 -29.79
CA LYS A 600 -3.20 2.42 -28.68
C LYS A 600 -4.48 2.33 -27.87
N VAL A 601 -5.18 3.45 -27.63
CA VAL A 601 -6.49 3.45 -26.95
C VAL A 601 -7.54 2.75 -27.81
N MET A 602 -7.57 3.01 -29.12
CA MET A 602 -8.46 2.29 -30.05
C MET A 602 -8.17 0.79 -30.09
N LEU A 603 -6.90 0.40 -30.15
CA LEU A 603 -6.49 -1.01 -30.08
C LEU A 603 -6.90 -1.66 -28.75
N ALA A 604 -6.70 -0.98 -27.62
CA ALA A 604 -7.11 -1.47 -26.30
C ALA A 604 -8.63 -1.71 -26.20
N VAL A 605 -9.46 -0.85 -26.81
CA VAL A 605 -10.91 -1.09 -26.92
C VAL A 605 -11.20 -2.34 -27.76
N THR A 606 -10.58 -2.50 -28.93
CA THR A 606 -10.80 -3.71 -29.76
C THR A 606 -10.29 -5.00 -29.10
N ILE A 607 -9.26 -4.93 -28.25
CA ILE A 607 -8.80 -6.06 -27.44
C ILE A 607 -9.85 -6.40 -26.37
N GLY A 608 -10.41 -5.40 -25.68
CA GLY A 608 -11.51 -5.61 -24.72
C GLY A 608 -12.75 -6.25 -25.36
N ASP A 609 -13.15 -5.81 -26.56
CA ASP A 609 -14.25 -6.42 -27.32
C ASP A 609 -13.97 -7.89 -27.68
N LEU A 610 -12.71 -8.22 -28.02
CA LEU A 610 -12.27 -9.59 -28.30
C LEU A 610 -12.21 -10.45 -27.03
N GLU A 611 -11.72 -9.91 -25.91
CA GLU A 611 -11.73 -10.59 -24.61
C GLU A 611 -13.17 -10.88 -24.15
N GLU A 612 -14.10 -9.94 -24.29
CA GLU A 612 -15.51 -10.15 -23.94
C GLU A 612 -16.16 -11.22 -24.84
N ARG A 613 -15.77 -11.30 -26.12
CA ARG A 613 -16.17 -12.39 -27.02
C ARG A 613 -15.57 -13.75 -26.60
N VAL A 614 -14.30 -13.81 -26.20
CA VAL A 614 -13.66 -15.03 -25.68
C VAL A 614 -14.33 -15.50 -24.39
N VAL A 615 -14.72 -14.58 -23.50
CA VAL A 615 -15.45 -14.89 -22.26
C VAL A 615 -16.87 -15.40 -22.56
N ARG A 616 -17.58 -14.85 -23.55
CA ARG A 616 -18.87 -15.41 -24.01
C ARG A 616 -18.71 -16.83 -24.55
N VAL A 617 -17.80 -17.06 -25.49
CA VAL A 617 -17.56 -18.38 -26.09
C VAL A 617 -17.10 -19.40 -25.03
N SER A 618 -16.29 -18.98 -24.05
CA SER A 618 -15.90 -19.84 -22.93
C SER A 618 -17.10 -20.29 -22.09
N ARG A 619 -18.04 -19.38 -21.77
CA ARG A 619 -19.27 -19.72 -21.04
C ARG A 619 -20.20 -20.62 -21.85
N GLU A 620 -20.34 -20.36 -23.14
CA GLU A 620 -21.13 -21.23 -24.04
C GLU A 620 -20.53 -22.64 -24.14
N LEU A 621 -19.20 -22.75 -24.10
CA LEU A 621 -18.48 -24.04 -24.02
C LEU A 621 -18.68 -24.72 -22.66
N GLU A 622 -18.56 -24.00 -21.54
CA GLU A 622 -18.85 -24.50 -20.18
C GLU A 622 -20.30 -25.03 -20.09
N ASP A 623 -21.29 -24.26 -20.53
CA ASP A 623 -22.69 -24.65 -20.64
C ASP A 623 -22.91 -25.89 -21.53
N SER A 624 -22.12 -26.04 -22.59
CA SER A 624 -22.16 -27.23 -23.45
C SER A 624 -21.57 -28.46 -22.75
N SER A 625 -20.49 -28.29 -21.99
CA SER A 625 -19.86 -29.36 -21.23
C SER A 625 -20.73 -29.83 -20.05
N GLY A 626 -21.49 -28.92 -19.42
CA GLY A 626 -22.49 -29.25 -18.42
C GLY A 626 -23.63 -30.10 -19.00
N LYS A 627 -24.09 -29.77 -20.22
CA LYS A 627 -25.08 -30.60 -20.95
C LYS A 627 -24.50 -31.97 -21.31
N GLU A 628 -23.24 -32.04 -21.73
CA GLU A 628 -22.56 -33.31 -22.01
C GLU A 628 -22.41 -34.17 -20.73
N ALA A 629 -22.11 -33.57 -19.58
CA ALA A 629 -22.04 -34.27 -18.29
C ALA A 629 -23.41 -34.85 -17.88
N VAL A 630 -24.49 -34.07 -17.97
CA VAL A 630 -25.86 -34.55 -17.69
C VAL A 630 -26.26 -35.69 -18.62
N LEU A 631 -25.90 -35.62 -19.92
CA LEU A 631 -26.16 -36.71 -20.87
C LEU A 631 -25.33 -37.97 -20.57
N LYS A 632 -24.09 -37.82 -20.08
CA LYS A 632 -23.27 -38.95 -19.62
C LYS A 632 -23.87 -39.62 -18.38
N ASP A 633 -24.33 -38.84 -17.40
CA ASP A 633 -25.00 -39.39 -16.21
C ASP A 633 -26.28 -40.13 -16.58
N GLN A 634 -27.10 -39.57 -17.48
CA GLN A 634 -28.31 -40.24 -18.00
C GLN A 634 -27.99 -41.55 -18.76
N LEU A 635 -26.90 -41.59 -19.54
CA LEU A 635 -26.42 -42.83 -20.17
C LEU A 635 -25.90 -43.84 -19.13
N MET A 636 -25.33 -43.38 -18.02
CA MET A 636 -24.85 -44.23 -16.94
C MET A 636 -25.97 -44.71 -16.00
N THR A 637 -27.11 -44.01 -15.87
CA THR A 637 -28.30 -44.57 -15.21
C THR A 637 -28.97 -45.61 -16.11
N ALA A 638 -29.20 -45.29 -17.38
CA ALA A 638 -29.78 -46.24 -18.34
C ALA A 638 -28.96 -47.54 -18.49
N ARG A 639 -27.62 -47.46 -18.42
CA ARG A 639 -26.75 -48.66 -18.37
C ARG A 639 -27.00 -49.53 -17.14
N ARG A 640 -27.08 -48.93 -15.95
CA ARG A 640 -27.36 -49.67 -14.70
C ARG A 640 -28.76 -50.27 -14.68
N GLU A 641 -29.74 -49.58 -15.26
CA GLU A 641 -31.09 -50.10 -15.45
C GLU A 641 -31.11 -51.32 -16.37
N ILE A 642 -30.35 -51.29 -17.48
CA ILE A 642 -30.17 -52.45 -18.38
C ILE A 642 -29.44 -53.60 -17.68
N GLU A 643 -28.35 -53.31 -16.95
CA GLU A 643 -27.58 -54.30 -16.17
C GLU A 643 -28.46 -54.98 -15.11
N GLN A 644 -29.31 -54.22 -14.41
CA GLN A 644 -30.28 -54.76 -13.46
C GLN A 644 -31.33 -55.64 -14.15
N VAL A 645 -31.89 -55.22 -15.28
CA VAL A 645 -32.86 -56.02 -16.05
C VAL A 645 -32.23 -57.33 -16.56
N MET A 646 -30.94 -57.34 -16.91
CA MET A 646 -30.25 -58.59 -17.26
C MET A 646 -30.09 -59.53 -16.05
N LEU A 647 -29.74 -59.00 -14.87
CA LEU A 647 -29.67 -59.80 -13.63
C LEU A 647 -31.04 -60.39 -13.23
N ASP A 648 -32.12 -59.61 -13.37
CA ASP A 648 -33.49 -60.09 -13.12
C ASP A 648 -33.88 -61.20 -14.12
N LEU A 649 -33.50 -61.08 -15.39
CA LEU A 649 -33.71 -62.10 -16.42
C LEU A 649 -32.88 -63.38 -16.19
N GLU A 650 -31.64 -63.25 -15.72
CA GLU A 650 -30.80 -64.39 -15.31
C GLU A 650 -31.37 -65.11 -14.09
N LEU A 651 -31.91 -64.38 -13.11
CA LEU A 651 -32.56 -64.97 -11.94
C LEU A 651 -33.84 -65.73 -12.34
N VAL A 652 -34.71 -65.12 -13.16
CA VAL A 652 -35.90 -65.79 -13.71
C VAL A 652 -35.53 -67.02 -14.56
N ARG A 653 -34.37 -66.99 -15.24
CA ARG A 653 -33.84 -68.16 -15.95
C ARG A 653 -33.43 -69.27 -14.97
N GLN A 654 -32.67 -68.96 -13.92
CA GLN A 654 -32.28 -69.95 -12.90
C GLN A 654 -33.50 -70.57 -12.19
N GLU A 655 -34.54 -69.80 -11.91
CA GLU A 655 -35.80 -70.33 -11.34
C GLU A 655 -36.50 -71.30 -12.29
N ARG A 656 -36.50 -71.02 -13.60
CA ARG A 656 -37.04 -71.94 -14.62
C ARG A 656 -36.20 -73.21 -14.75
N GLU A 657 -34.88 -73.10 -14.70
CA GLU A 657 -33.97 -74.26 -14.76
C GLU A 657 -34.15 -75.16 -13.53
N ARG A 658 -34.20 -74.61 -12.31
CA ARG A 658 -34.55 -75.36 -11.08
C ARG A 658 -35.93 -76.01 -11.15
N GLY A 659 -36.95 -75.30 -11.64
CA GLY A 659 -38.29 -75.86 -11.83
C GLY A 659 -38.33 -77.01 -12.84
N GLN A 660 -37.45 -77.02 -13.84
CA GLN A 660 -37.29 -78.15 -14.76
C GLN A 660 -36.55 -79.33 -14.10
N GLU A 661 -35.53 -79.08 -13.27
CA GLU A 661 -34.86 -80.11 -12.47
C GLU A 661 -35.82 -80.78 -11.48
N GLU A 662 -36.62 -80.01 -10.76
CA GLU A 662 -37.67 -80.52 -9.87
C GLU A 662 -38.70 -81.37 -10.62
N LEU A 663 -39.15 -80.93 -11.80
CA LEU A 663 -40.04 -81.72 -12.66
C LEU A 663 -39.39 -83.01 -13.18
N GLN A 664 -38.09 -83.00 -13.47
CA GLN A 664 -37.35 -84.22 -13.82
C GLN A 664 -37.22 -85.18 -12.62
N GLN A 665 -36.92 -84.67 -11.43
CA GLN A 665 -36.89 -85.48 -10.21
C GLN A 665 -38.27 -86.07 -9.89
N CYS A 666 -39.35 -85.30 -10.05
CA CYS A 666 -40.73 -85.79 -9.95
C CYS A 666 -40.98 -86.94 -10.92
N ARG A 667 -40.65 -86.79 -12.22
CA ARG A 667 -40.79 -87.87 -13.23
C ARG A 667 -39.95 -89.10 -12.90
N ILE A 668 -38.71 -88.94 -12.43
CA ILE A 668 -37.84 -90.04 -12.00
C ILE A 668 -38.39 -90.74 -10.75
N SER A 669 -39.11 -90.02 -9.88
CA SER A 669 -39.82 -90.63 -8.75
C SER A 669 -41.08 -91.35 -9.22
N GLU A 670 -41.82 -90.80 -10.18
CA GLU A 670 -43.04 -91.38 -10.75
C GLU A 670 -42.76 -92.67 -11.52
N THR A 671 -41.68 -92.73 -12.31
CA THR A 671 -41.25 -93.99 -12.95
C THR A 671 -40.85 -95.03 -11.90
N LYS A 672 -40.06 -94.66 -10.88
CA LYS A 672 -39.73 -95.57 -9.75
C LYS A 672 -40.98 -96.06 -9.01
N TRP A 673 -41.99 -95.21 -8.78
CA TRP A 673 -43.25 -95.63 -8.19
C TRP A 673 -44.07 -96.53 -9.13
N SER A 674 -44.01 -96.30 -10.44
CA SER A 674 -44.62 -97.19 -11.45
C SER A 674 -43.94 -98.56 -11.48
N ASP A 675 -42.60 -98.60 -11.47
CA ASP A 675 -41.80 -99.82 -11.46
C ASP A 675 -42.03 -100.60 -10.16
N GLU A 676 -42.06 -99.93 -9.00
CA GLU A 676 -42.38 -100.55 -7.72
C GLU A 676 -43.85 -101.02 -7.66
N LEU A 677 -44.80 -100.30 -8.28
CA LEU A 677 -46.18 -100.77 -8.45
C LEU A 677 -46.26 -102.00 -9.38
N HIS A 678 -45.43 -102.08 -10.42
CA HIS A 678 -45.34 -103.25 -11.29
C HIS A 678 -44.70 -104.44 -10.55
N ARG A 679 -43.62 -104.20 -9.81
CA ARG A 679 -42.99 -105.18 -8.93
C ARG A 679 -43.99 -105.70 -7.90
N LEU A 680 -44.69 -104.83 -7.17
CA LEU A 680 -45.71 -105.22 -6.20
C LEU A 680 -46.92 -105.93 -6.84
N ARG A 681 -47.21 -105.72 -8.13
CA ARG A 681 -48.21 -106.52 -8.87
C ARG A 681 -47.70 -107.92 -9.19
N GLU A 682 -46.44 -108.09 -9.58
CA GLU A 682 -45.85 -109.41 -9.81
C GLU A 682 -45.60 -110.15 -8.49
N GLU A 683 -45.02 -109.51 -7.46
CA GLU A 683 -44.91 -110.08 -6.11
C GLU A 683 -46.29 -110.41 -5.54
N LYS A 684 -47.35 -109.62 -5.79
CA LYS A 684 -48.73 -110.01 -5.45
C LYS A 684 -49.21 -111.23 -6.21
N LYS A 685 -48.95 -111.35 -7.53
CA LYS A 685 -49.29 -112.55 -8.31
C LYS A 685 -48.53 -113.77 -7.79
N GLU A 686 -47.25 -113.63 -7.46
CA GLU A 686 -46.44 -114.69 -6.87
C GLU A 686 -46.92 -115.05 -5.47
N LEU A 687 -47.27 -114.10 -4.62
CA LEU A 687 -47.94 -114.36 -3.35
C LEU A 687 -49.31 -115.02 -3.53
N HIS A 688 -50.04 -114.78 -4.62
CA HIS A 688 -51.28 -115.53 -4.91
C HIS A 688 -50.99 -116.97 -5.39
N LYS A 689 -49.94 -117.19 -6.20
CA LYS A 689 -49.44 -118.54 -6.52
C LYS A 689 -48.98 -119.26 -5.24
N HIS A 690 -48.24 -118.56 -4.37
CA HIS A 690 -47.73 -119.11 -3.12
C HIS A 690 -48.82 -119.32 -2.08
N MET A 691 -49.87 -118.50 -1.98
CA MET A 691 -51.07 -118.81 -1.17
C MET A 691 -51.79 -120.06 -1.71
N ALA A 692 -51.88 -120.24 -3.03
CA ALA A 692 -52.46 -121.44 -3.64
C ALA A 692 -51.58 -122.70 -3.45
N ILE A 693 -50.29 -122.55 -3.19
CA ILE A 693 -49.33 -123.64 -2.90
C ILE A 693 -49.17 -123.88 -1.39
N LEU A 694 -49.38 -122.85 -0.56
CA LEU A 694 -49.18 -122.84 0.89
C LEU A 694 -50.51 -122.68 1.63
N SER A 695 -51.46 -123.58 1.34
CA SER A 695 -52.58 -123.89 2.24
C SER A 695 -52.06 -124.66 3.48
N GLY A 696 -51.15 -124.04 4.24
CA GLY A 696 -50.35 -124.65 5.29
C GLY A 696 -49.62 -123.59 6.13
N ASP A 697 -50.31 -123.08 7.14
CA ASP A 697 -49.88 -121.93 7.93
C ASP A 697 -48.64 -122.16 8.80
N SER A 698 -47.78 -121.14 8.89
CA SER A 698 -46.84 -120.87 9.99
C SER A 698 -45.88 -119.74 9.60
N LYS A 699 -45.16 -119.90 8.48
CA LYS A 699 -44.12 -118.94 8.04
C LYS A 699 -44.71 -117.58 7.61
N ALA A 700 -45.93 -117.58 7.08
CA ALA A 700 -46.66 -116.36 6.72
C ALA A 700 -46.97 -115.49 7.95
N GLU A 701 -47.39 -116.08 9.08
CA GLU A 701 -47.62 -115.32 10.32
C GLU A 701 -46.36 -114.63 10.82
N VAL A 702 -45.20 -115.29 10.77
CA VAL A 702 -43.94 -114.74 11.27
C VAL A 702 -43.53 -113.52 10.44
N LEU A 703 -43.64 -113.61 9.11
CA LEU A 703 -43.38 -112.47 8.22
C LEU A 703 -44.39 -111.35 8.43
N LEU A 704 -45.69 -111.64 8.61
CA LEU A 704 -46.70 -110.63 8.93
C LEU A 704 -46.42 -109.93 10.28
N LYS A 705 -45.95 -110.66 11.29
CA LYS A 705 -45.55 -110.10 12.59
C LYS A 705 -44.31 -109.20 12.47
N GLN A 706 -43.33 -109.57 11.63
CA GLN A 706 -42.14 -108.74 11.39
C GLN A 706 -42.46 -107.49 10.54
N ILE A 707 -43.18 -107.64 9.43
CA ILE A 707 -43.64 -106.51 8.58
C ILE A 707 -44.48 -105.52 9.40
N LYS A 708 -45.29 -106.01 10.36
CA LYS A 708 -46.02 -105.14 11.28
C LYS A 708 -45.07 -104.36 12.20
N ALA A 709 -44.08 -105.02 12.82
CA ALA A 709 -43.11 -104.34 13.68
C ALA A 709 -42.25 -103.30 12.91
N GLU A 710 -41.90 -103.58 11.66
CA GLU A 710 -41.16 -102.64 10.81
C GLU A 710 -42.06 -101.48 10.34
N LYS A 711 -43.33 -101.73 9.99
CA LYS A 711 -44.32 -100.68 9.76
C LYS A 711 -44.49 -99.79 10.99
N ASP A 712 -44.66 -100.37 12.17
CA ASP A 712 -44.89 -99.62 13.41
C ASP A 712 -43.67 -98.73 13.74
N ARG A 713 -42.44 -99.18 13.45
CA ARG A 713 -41.21 -98.34 13.51
C ARG A 713 -41.24 -97.18 12.53
N VAL A 714 -41.49 -97.43 11.24
CA VAL A 714 -41.54 -96.39 10.21
C VAL A 714 -42.66 -95.38 10.50
N GLN A 715 -43.77 -95.79 11.11
CA GLN A 715 -44.81 -94.89 11.57
C GLN A 715 -44.37 -94.00 12.76
N HIS A 716 -43.51 -94.50 13.65
CA HIS A 716 -42.88 -93.67 14.68
C HIS A 716 -41.86 -92.67 14.08
N GLU A 717 -40.96 -93.13 13.22
CA GLU A 717 -39.94 -92.29 12.55
C GLU A 717 -40.59 -91.17 11.70
N LEU A 718 -41.66 -91.48 10.97
CA LEU A 718 -42.46 -90.49 10.23
C LEU A 718 -43.11 -89.47 11.18
N GLY A 719 -43.58 -89.92 12.35
CA GLY A 719 -44.13 -89.05 13.39
C GLY A 719 -43.10 -88.13 14.04
N ASP A 720 -41.85 -88.58 14.17
CA ASP A 720 -40.73 -87.74 14.63
C ASP A 720 -40.29 -86.73 13.56
N GLN A 721 -40.16 -87.14 12.30
CA GLN A 721 -39.92 -86.19 11.19
C GLN A 721 -41.04 -85.14 11.06
N GLN A 722 -42.29 -85.50 11.34
CA GLN A 722 -43.39 -84.54 11.41
C GLN A 722 -43.24 -83.56 12.58
N ARG A 723 -42.80 -84.03 13.76
CA ARG A 723 -42.49 -83.15 14.91
C ARG A 723 -41.34 -82.19 14.60
N GLU A 724 -40.28 -82.66 13.95
CA GLU A 724 -39.14 -81.81 13.54
C GLU A 724 -39.55 -80.75 12.52
N ARG A 725 -40.31 -81.12 11.48
CA ARG A 725 -40.87 -80.16 10.51
C ARG A 725 -41.75 -79.10 11.19
N GLN A 726 -42.60 -79.51 12.13
CA GLN A 726 -43.44 -78.60 12.91
C GLN A 726 -42.58 -77.58 13.70
N GLN A 727 -41.49 -78.04 14.34
CA GLN A 727 -40.56 -77.16 15.06
C GLN A 727 -39.84 -76.17 14.14
N VAL A 728 -39.40 -76.60 12.96
CA VAL A 728 -38.78 -75.71 11.95
C VAL A 728 -39.78 -74.70 11.40
N GLU A 729 -41.03 -75.10 11.17
CA GLU A 729 -42.11 -74.17 10.81
C GLU A 729 -42.37 -73.14 11.91
N ASP A 730 -42.40 -73.54 13.18
CA ASP A 730 -42.65 -72.65 14.31
C ASP A 730 -41.48 -71.70 14.58
N ALA A 731 -40.23 -72.15 14.44
CA ALA A 731 -39.05 -71.28 14.41
C ALA A 731 -39.14 -70.27 13.24
N GLY A 732 -39.52 -70.72 12.05
CA GLY A 732 -39.78 -69.84 10.90
C GLY A 732 -40.94 -68.86 11.14
N ARG A 733 -41.99 -69.26 11.88
CA ARG A 733 -43.09 -68.37 12.30
C ARG A 733 -42.60 -67.34 13.31
N ILE A 734 -41.66 -67.66 14.21
CA ILE A 734 -41.04 -66.71 15.15
C ILE A 734 -40.18 -65.69 14.40
N LEU A 735 -39.20 -66.15 13.60
CA LEU A 735 -38.30 -65.27 12.83
C LEU A 735 -39.07 -64.32 11.90
N ARG A 736 -40.17 -64.76 11.27
CA ARG A 736 -41.03 -63.88 10.46
C ARG A 736 -41.75 -62.80 11.27
N ARG A 737 -42.08 -63.04 12.56
CA ARG A 737 -42.61 -61.98 13.45
C ARG A 737 -41.52 -60.98 13.83
N GLU A 738 -40.33 -61.47 14.16
CA GLU A 738 -39.19 -60.62 14.56
C GLU A 738 -38.73 -59.72 13.41
N ILE A 739 -38.57 -60.27 12.20
CA ILE A 739 -38.26 -59.50 10.98
C ILE A 739 -39.33 -58.43 10.70
N ASN A 740 -40.61 -58.74 10.91
CA ASN A 740 -41.68 -57.76 10.73
C ASN A 740 -41.72 -56.71 11.85
N GLY A 741 -41.36 -57.06 13.08
CA GLY A 741 -41.17 -56.10 14.19
C GLY A 741 -40.06 -55.10 13.89
N LEU A 742 -38.87 -55.60 13.54
CA LEU A 742 -37.72 -54.77 13.15
C LEU A 742 -38.02 -53.85 11.94
N ARG A 743 -38.87 -54.30 11.01
CA ARG A 743 -39.35 -53.46 9.89
C ARG A 743 -40.27 -52.33 10.36
N VAL A 744 -41.13 -52.55 11.34
CA VAL A 744 -41.96 -51.49 11.94
C VAL A 744 -41.09 -50.50 12.71
N GLU A 745 -40.15 -50.98 13.52
CA GLU A 745 -39.18 -50.13 14.24
C GLU A 745 -38.33 -49.27 13.30
N LEU A 746 -37.94 -49.81 12.14
CA LEU A 746 -37.24 -49.06 11.09
C LEU A 746 -38.11 -47.96 10.47
N VAL A 747 -39.36 -48.25 10.13
CA VAL A 747 -40.31 -47.24 9.59
C VAL A 747 -40.56 -46.13 10.61
N GLU A 748 -40.75 -46.48 11.90
CA GLU A 748 -40.85 -45.50 12.97
C GLU A 748 -39.59 -44.62 13.10
N ALA A 749 -38.40 -45.20 12.92
CA ALA A 749 -37.14 -44.46 12.95
C ALA A 749 -37.02 -43.49 11.75
N GLU A 750 -37.43 -43.91 10.55
CA GLU A 750 -37.51 -43.03 9.39
C GLU A 750 -38.52 -41.88 9.58
N GLU A 751 -39.67 -42.14 10.22
CA GLU A 751 -40.65 -41.09 10.53
C GLU A 751 -40.09 -40.08 11.52
N LYS A 752 -39.42 -40.54 12.58
CA LYS A 752 -38.71 -39.66 13.53
C LYS A 752 -37.60 -38.84 12.85
N LEU A 753 -36.90 -39.40 11.86
CA LEU A 753 -35.94 -38.65 11.02
C LEU A 753 -36.64 -37.61 10.12
N LYS A 754 -37.78 -37.95 9.52
CA LYS A 754 -38.61 -37.00 8.75
C LYS A 754 -39.07 -35.83 9.64
N GLU A 755 -39.51 -36.09 10.86
CA GLU A 755 -39.86 -35.05 11.84
C GLU A 755 -38.67 -34.12 12.17
N VAL A 756 -37.50 -34.69 12.50
CA VAL A 756 -36.26 -33.94 12.77
C VAL A 756 -35.88 -33.04 11.59
N ASN A 757 -35.99 -33.52 10.36
CA ASN A 757 -35.75 -32.72 9.16
C ASN A 757 -36.73 -31.53 9.04
N THR A 758 -38.03 -31.70 9.38
CA THR A 758 -38.95 -30.56 9.42
C THR A 758 -38.60 -29.55 10.52
N LEU A 759 -38.08 -30.01 11.66
CA LEU A 759 -37.64 -29.15 12.76
C LEU A 759 -36.37 -28.38 12.38
N GLN A 760 -35.43 -29.00 11.66
CA GLN A 760 -34.26 -28.34 11.11
C GLN A 760 -34.64 -27.27 10.06
N GLY A 761 -35.59 -27.55 9.17
CA GLY A 761 -36.12 -26.55 8.23
C GLY A 761 -36.80 -25.37 8.93
N LYS A 762 -37.56 -25.62 10.02
CA LYS A 762 -38.14 -24.57 10.87
C LYS A 762 -37.05 -23.73 11.56
N LEU A 763 -36.00 -24.38 12.09
CA LEU A 763 -34.86 -23.71 12.72
C LEU A 763 -34.11 -22.80 11.73
N LEU A 764 -33.81 -23.29 10.51
CA LEU A 764 -33.19 -22.46 9.48
C LEU A 764 -34.06 -21.25 9.11
N SER A 765 -35.39 -21.42 9.02
CA SER A 765 -36.31 -20.29 8.81
C SER A 765 -36.33 -19.29 9.98
N THR A 766 -36.16 -19.72 11.23
CA THR A 766 -36.04 -18.78 12.37
C THR A 766 -34.67 -18.12 12.45
N GLU A 767 -33.59 -18.80 12.08
CA GLU A 767 -32.26 -18.20 11.92
C GLU A 767 -32.25 -17.14 10.81
N GLU A 768 -32.88 -17.39 9.66
CA GLU A 768 -33.01 -16.40 8.60
C GLU A 768 -33.78 -15.17 9.06
N ARG A 769 -34.91 -15.35 9.77
CA ARG A 769 -35.66 -14.23 10.36
C ARG A 769 -34.83 -13.46 11.37
N PHE A 770 -34.02 -14.15 12.17
CA PHE A 770 -33.09 -13.53 13.12
C PHE A 770 -31.99 -12.74 12.39
N ARG A 771 -31.38 -13.28 11.33
CA ARG A 771 -30.39 -12.58 10.48
C ARG A 771 -31.00 -11.32 9.86
N ARG A 772 -32.22 -11.40 9.32
CA ARG A 772 -32.94 -10.25 8.74
C ARG A 772 -33.21 -9.17 9.80
N ALA A 773 -33.75 -9.54 10.96
CA ALA A 773 -33.95 -8.62 12.08
C ALA A 773 -32.63 -8.02 12.62
N GLN A 774 -31.53 -8.78 12.56
CA GLN A 774 -30.20 -8.28 12.92
C GLN A 774 -29.69 -7.25 11.90
N THR A 775 -29.90 -7.45 10.60
CA THR A 775 -29.56 -6.45 9.56
C THR A 775 -30.46 -5.21 9.60
N GLU A 776 -31.73 -5.36 9.96
CA GLU A 776 -32.63 -4.24 10.22
C GLU A 776 -32.18 -3.44 11.45
N LEU A 777 -31.69 -4.11 12.50
CA LEU A 777 -31.14 -3.47 13.69
C LEU A 777 -29.80 -2.77 13.45
N THR A 778 -28.91 -3.28 12.59
CA THR A 778 -27.69 -2.54 12.20
C THR A 778 -28.03 -1.33 11.36
N ARG A 779 -28.90 -1.50 10.35
CA ARG A 779 -29.41 -0.40 9.53
C ARG A 779 -30.09 0.70 10.37
N SER A 780 -30.94 0.33 11.32
CA SER A 780 -31.59 1.30 12.22
C SER A 780 -30.58 2.04 13.11
N LYS A 781 -29.49 1.39 13.54
CA LYS A 781 -28.38 2.06 14.25
C LYS A 781 -27.56 2.97 13.34
N GLU A 782 -27.35 2.59 12.09
CA GLU A 782 -26.69 3.44 11.07
C GLU A 782 -27.54 4.66 10.75
N GLU A 783 -28.86 4.50 10.63
CA GLU A 783 -29.84 5.59 10.48
C GLU A 783 -29.86 6.50 11.73
N GLN A 784 -29.81 5.94 12.95
CA GLN A 784 -29.65 6.72 14.19
C GLN A 784 -28.32 7.48 14.25
N ASN A 785 -27.21 6.86 13.83
CA ASN A 785 -25.89 7.51 13.77
C ASN A 785 -25.84 8.60 12.69
N ALA A 786 -26.52 8.42 11.57
CA ALA A 786 -26.67 9.45 10.54
C ALA A 786 -27.55 10.61 11.02
N LEU A 787 -28.59 10.33 11.82
CA LEU A 787 -29.43 11.35 12.45
C LEU A 787 -28.68 12.10 13.57
N SER A 788 -27.88 11.43 14.40
CA SER A 788 -27.06 12.11 15.42
C SER A 788 -25.93 12.93 14.80
N ALA A 789 -25.30 12.46 13.72
CA ALA A 789 -24.37 13.25 12.91
C ALA A 789 -25.06 14.51 12.34
N LYS A 790 -26.27 14.37 11.76
CA LYS A 790 -27.07 15.51 11.29
C LYS A 790 -27.42 16.48 12.42
N LEU A 791 -27.85 15.98 13.58
CA LEU A 791 -28.11 16.81 14.77
C LEU A 791 -26.86 17.58 15.19
N SER A 792 -25.70 16.93 15.32
CA SER A 792 -24.45 17.62 15.66
C SER A 792 -24.05 18.68 14.61
N SER A 793 -24.31 18.44 13.32
CA SER A 793 -24.09 19.44 12.28
C SER A 793 -25.04 20.64 12.42
N LEU A 794 -26.32 20.40 12.75
CA LEU A 794 -27.30 21.46 13.02
C LEU A 794 -26.97 22.22 14.32
N GLU A 795 -26.48 21.55 15.36
CA GLU A 795 -25.98 22.18 16.58
C GLU A 795 -24.78 23.09 16.27
N THR A 796 -23.85 22.68 15.41
CA THR A 796 -22.76 23.57 14.97
C THR A 796 -23.24 24.76 14.12
N THR A 797 -24.24 24.60 13.26
CA THR A 797 -24.80 25.76 12.53
C THR A 797 -25.57 26.69 13.47
N VAL A 798 -26.34 26.16 14.43
CA VAL A 798 -27.02 26.97 15.47
C VAL A 798 -26.01 27.71 16.33
N ALA A 799 -24.89 27.09 16.72
CA ALA A 799 -23.82 27.78 17.44
C ALA A 799 -23.20 28.93 16.60
N VAL A 800 -22.99 28.73 15.31
CA VAL A 800 -22.53 29.78 14.38
C VAL A 800 -23.59 30.89 14.22
N PHE A 801 -24.87 30.56 14.15
CA PHE A 801 -25.95 31.55 14.13
C PHE A 801 -26.09 32.30 15.46
N GLU A 802 -25.84 31.65 16.61
CA GLU A 802 -25.78 32.31 17.91
C GLU A 802 -24.57 33.24 18.04
N GLU A 803 -23.40 32.85 17.54
CA GLU A 803 -22.24 33.75 17.44
C GLU A 803 -22.54 34.93 16.52
N GLY A 804 -23.15 34.70 15.36
CA GLY A 804 -23.60 35.76 14.46
C GLY A 804 -24.60 36.71 15.12
N LYS A 805 -25.59 36.16 15.86
CA LYS A 805 -26.56 36.93 16.64
C LYS A 805 -25.90 37.73 17.77
N LYS A 806 -24.91 37.17 18.47
CA LYS A 806 -24.13 37.88 19.50
C LYS A 806 -23.33 39.04 18.89
N ARG A 807 -22.67 38.83 17.75
CA ARG A 807 -21.97 39.89 17.01
C ARG A 807 -22.92 41.00 16.56
N LEU A 808 -24.07 40.65 15.98
CA LEU A 808 -25.11 41.63 15.60
C LEU A 808 -25.72 42.35 16.82
N GLU A 809 -25.92 41.67 17.95
CA GLU A 809 -26.34 42.31 19.19
C GLU A 809 -25.29 43.27 19.75
N ASP A 810 -24.00 42.95 19.63
CA ASP A 810 -22.90 43.79 20.08
C ASP A 810 -22.64 44.97 19.13
N GLU A 811 -22.83 44.79 17.82
CA GLU A 811 -22.88 45.87 16.83
C GLU A 811 -24.08 46.80 17.07
N VAL A 812 -25.26 46.24 17.33
CA VAL A 812 -26.46 47.03 17.70
C VAL A 812 -26.27 47.74 19.04
N LYS A 813 -25.56 47.15 20.02
CA LYS A 813 -25.15 47.85 21.26
C LYS A 813 -24.17 48.98 20.96
N ALA A 814 -23.19 48.78 20.08
CA ALA A 814 -22.24 49.82 19.70
C ALA A 814 -22.94 51.01 19.00
N VAL A 815 -23.73 50.74 17.95
CA VAL A 815 -24.55 51.75 17.26
C VAL A 815 -25.54 52.43 18.20
N ARG A 816 -26.09 51.70 19.18
CA ARG A 816 -26.94 52.27 20.22
C ARG A 816 -26.18 53.16 21.20
N VAL A 817 -24.95 52.82 21.60
CA VAL A 817 -24.11 53.68 22.44
C VAL A 817 -23.69 54.94 21.68
N GLU A 818 -23.29 54.82 20.42
CA GLU A 818 -23.00 55.96 19.54
C GLU A 818 -24.24 56.84 19.34
N GLY A 819 -25.41 56.24 19.13
CA GLY A 819 -26.70 56.92 19.03
C GLY A 819 -27.15 57.58 20.34
N GLU A 820 -26.93 56.93 21.50
CA GLU A 820 -27.21 57.49 22.82
C GLU A 820 -26.22 58.62 23.17
N ASP A 821 -24.96 58.57 22.72
CA ASP A 821 -23.99 59.65 22.90
C ASP A 821 -24.19 60.81 21.91
N ALA A 822 -24.67 60.53 20.69
CA ALA A 822 -25.17 61.53 19.76
C ALA A 822 -26.44 62.21 20.31
N LEU A 823 -27.37 61.44 20.90
CA LEU A 823 -28.53 61.97 21.63
C LEU A 823 -28.11 62.76 22.86
N LYS A 824 -27.15 62.31 23.67
CA LYS A 824 -26.63 63.11 24.81
C LYS A 824 -26.02 64.42 24.34
N LYS A 825 -25.32 64.45 23.19
CA LYS A 825 -24.82 65.69 22.58
C LYS A 825 -25.97 66.60 22.13
N ALA A 826 -26.91 66.08 21.34
CA ALA A 826 -28.07 66.85 20.87
C ALA A 826 -28.95 67.37 22.02
N VAL A 827 -29.22 66.52 23.01
CA VAL A 827 -29.93 66.90 24.25
C VAL A 827 -29.11 67.89 25.06
N SER A 828 -27.77 67.82 25.12
CA SER A 828 -26.96 68.85 25.81
C SER A 828 -26.98 70.22 25.12
N ILE A 829 -27.25 70.27 23.80
CA ILE A 829 -27.44 71.50 23.04
C ILE A 829 -28.85 72.04 23.31
N ALA A 830 -29.89 71.23 23.04
CA ALA A 830 -31.28 71.58 23.27
C ALA A 830 -31.60 71.88 24.75
N ARG A 831 -30.84 71.30 25.68
CA ARG A 831 -30.95 71.58 27.12
C ARG A 831 -30.31 72.91 27.51
N LYS A 832 -29.20 73.33 26.89
CA LYS A 832 -28.66 74.69 27.09
C LYS A 832 -29.62 75.75 26.56
N GLU A 833 -30.22 75.49 25.41
CA GLU A 833 -31.28 76.34 24.84
C GLU A 833 -32.50 76.38 25.77
N ALA A 834 -33.00 75.22 26.23
CA ALA A 834 -34.16 75.13 27.11
C ALA A 834 -33.91 75.62 28.55
N GLU A 835 -32.69 75.53 29.08
CA GLU A 835 -32.36 76.08 30.41
C GLU A 835 -32.32 77.62 30.36
N SER A 836 -31.78 78.21 29.29
CA SER A 836 -31.88 79.67 29.06
C SER A 836 -33.32 80.17 28.88
N GLY A 837 -34.22 79.32 28.38
CA GLY A 837 -35.66 79.59 28.30
C GLY A 837 -36.46 79.26 29.57
N ARG A 838 -35.87 78.56 30.55
CA ARG A 838 -36.54 78.18 31.81
C ARG A 838 -36.20 79.07 32.98
N GLU A 839 -34.97 79.58 33.07
CA GLU A 839 -34.63 80.56 34.10
C GLU A 839 -35.52 81.81 33.99
N ALA A 840 -35.86 82.23 32.76
CA ALA A 840 -36.80 83.30 32.47
C ALA A 840 -38.30 82.96 32.70
N ALA A 841 -38.64 81.73 33.09
CA ALA A 841 -40.02 81.27 33.29
C ALA A 841 -40.28 80.67 34.69
N GLU A 842 -39.24 80.25 35.42
CA GLU A 842 -39.36 79.83 36.82
C GLU A 842 -39.46 81.00 37.80
N GLU A 843 -39.09 82.23 37.41
CA GLU A 843 -39.33 83.43 38.22
C GLU A 843 -40.84 83.74 38.29
N ASP A 844 -41.51 83.89 37.14
CA ASP A 844 -42.96 84.06 37.01
C ASP A 844 -43.79 82.98 37.74
N LEU A 845 -43.32 81.73 37.76
CA LEU A 845 -44.04 80.60 38.34
C LEU A 845 -43.93 80.50 39.88
N ARG A 846 -42.91 81.10 40.51
CA ARG A 846 -42.75 81.06 41.98
C ARG A 846 -43.80 81.93 42.68
N ASP A 847 -44.04 83.13 42.15
CA ASP A 847 -45.12 84.02 42.58
C ASP A 847 -46.52 83.37 42.47
N ALA A 848 -46.74 82.49 41.50
CA ALA A 848 -48.01 81.80 41.33
C ALA A 848 -48.24 80.70 42.37
N LEU A 849 -47.19 79.99 42.81
CA LEU A 849 -47.33 78.76 43.59
C LEU A 849 -47.61 79.01 45.08
N GLU A 850 -47.08 80.08 45.65
CA GLU A 850 -47.26 80.41 47.08
C GLU A 850 -48.75 80.62 47.41
N ARG A 851 -49.51 81.19 46.47
CA ARG A 851 -50.96 81.47 46.55
C ARG A 851 -51.87 80.22 46.53
N GLN A 852 -51.35 79.05 46.16
CA GLN A 852 -52.13 77.79 46.14
C GLN A 852 -52.05 77.01 47.46
N ASN A 853 -50.93 77.10 48.19
CA ASN A 853 -50.69 76.24 49.35
C ASN A 853 -51.59 76.55 50.55
N GLU A 854 -52.12 77.77 50.68
CA GLU A 854 -53.09 78.13 51.73
C GLU A 854 -54.47 77.47 51.55
N GLN A 855 -54.81 76.98 50.35
CA GLN A 855 -56.14 76.44 50.06
C GLN A 855 -56.28 74.93 50.36
N VAL A 856 -55.20 74.15 50.21
CA VAL A 856 -55.25 72.67 50.37
C VAL A 856 -55.38 72.24 51.83
N ALA A 857 -54.93 73.07 52.77
CA ALA A 857 -54.97 72.78 54.21
C ALA A 857 -56.38 72.54 54.78
N GLN A 858 -57.44 73.01 54.11
CA GLN A 858 -58.82 73.00 54.62
C GLN A 858 -59.64 71.74 54.28
N HIS A 859 -59.09 70.76 53.55
CA HIS A 859 -59.84 69.59 53.07
C HIS A 859 -59.37 68.22 53.58
N VAL A 860 -58.26 68.16 54.33
CA VAL A 860 -57.67 66.88 54.79
C VAL A 860 -58.54 66.16 55.83
N GLU A 861 -59.33 66.87 56.63
CA GLU A 861 -60.16 66.26 57.70
C GLU A 861 -61.44 65.55 57.19
N ALA A 862 -61.88 65.80 55.95
CA ALA A 862 -63.19 65.33 55.46
C ALA A 862 -63.21 63.87 54.97
N ALA A 863 -62.05 63.27 54.65
CA ALA A 863 -61.97 61.97 53.95
C ALA A 863 -61.74 60.75 54.86
N ALA A 864 -61.37 60.94 56.13
CA ALA A 864 -60.91 59.88 57.02
C ALA A 864 -62.01 58.97 57.62
N ALA A 865 -63.28 59.17 57.24
CA ALA A 865 -64.44 58.62 57.95
C ALA A 865 -65.21 57.49 57.23
N LEU A 866 -64.74 56.97 56.08
CA LEU A 866 -65.48 55.98 55.29
C LEU A 866 -64.67 54.75 54.86
N LYS A 867 -65.29 53.57 55.04
CA LYS A 867 -64.92 52.24 54.50
C LYS A 867 -63.67 51.56 55.07
N ALA A 868 -63.60 51.51 56.39
CA ALA A 868 -63.09 50.32 57.09
C ALA A 868 -64.19 49.25 57.25
N GLU A 869 -64.80 48.78 56.14
CA GLU A 869 -65.88 47.78 56.17
C GLU A 869 -65.65 46.57 55.27
N LEU A 870 -66.10 45.40 55.79
CA LEU A 870 -66.48 44.17 55.09
C LEU A 870 -65.40 43.41 54.30
N GLY A 871 -64.68 42.55 55.04
CA GLY A 871 -64.08 41.32 54.50
C GLY A 871 -65.04 40.10 54.52
N ALA A 872 -64.53 38.93 54.13
CA ALA A 872 -65.26 37.71 53.71
C ALA A 872 -65.85 37.82 52.28
N ILE A 873 -65.91 36.79 51.43
CA ILE A 873 -66.45 35.43 51.63
C ILE A 873 -65.54 34.29 51.05
N LYS A 874 -65.92 33.03 51.27
CA LYS A 874 -65.11 31.78 51.22
C LYS A 874 -65.18 30.96 49.90
N ARG A 875 -64.06 30.30 49.56
CA ARG A 875 -63.84 28.89 49.09
C ARG A 875 -64.75 28.21 48.03
N ALA A 876 -64.14 27.56 47.02
CA ALA A 876 -64.18 26.11 46.64
C ALA A 876 -63.29 25.85 45.37
N SER A 877 -62.89 24.66 44.87
CA SER A 877 -63.16 23.23 45.17
C SER A 877 -62.11 22.26 44.55
N LYS A 878 -61.69 21.17 45.25
CA LYS A 878 -61.26 19.80 44.80
C LYS A 878 -60.14 19.58 43.71
N ARG A 879 -59.41 18.43 43.59
CA ARG A 879 -58.99 17.29 44.48
C ARG A 879 -58.06 16.29 43.71
N SER A 880 -57.18 15.55 44.42
CA SER A 880 -56.58 14.21 44.06
C SER A 880 -55.31 14.16 43.15
N ARG A 881 -54.50 13.06 43.09
CA ARG A 881 -53.60 12.38 44.10
C ARG A 881 -52.73 11.24 43.46
N ASN A 882 -51.39 11.30 43.57
CA ASN A 882 -50.41 10.24 44.02
C ASN A 882 -50.34 8.78 43.43
N PRO A 883 -49.26 7.94 43.67
CA PRO A 883 -47.78 8.17 43.77
C PRO A 883 -46.89 6.98 43.17
N PRO A 884 -45.75 6.41 43.74
CA PRO A 884 -44.55 6.06 42.91
C PRO A 884 -43.69 4.77 43.27
N ALA A 885 -42.43 4.70 42.76
CA ALA A 885 -41.17 4.20 43.40
C ALA A 885 -40.68 2.69 43.39
N PRO A 886 -39.35 2.38 43.59
CA PRO A 886 -38.68 1.09 43.21
C PRO A 886 -37.57 0.46 44.16
N LYS A 887 -36.90 -0.66 43.72
CA LYS A 887 -35.55 -1.26 44.12
C LYS A 887 -35.44 -2.47 45.12
N ILE A 888 -34.23 -3.12 45.15
CA ILE A 888 -33.55 -4.06 46.16
C ILE A 888 -33.29 -5.55 45.71
N ALA A 889 -32.25 -6.25 46.26
CA ALA A 889 -31.68 -7.57 45.85
C ALA A 889 -30.73 -8.27 46.91
N SER A 890 -30.04 -9.41 46.55
CA SER A 890 -28.83 -10.12 47.17
C SER A 890 -28.96 -11.43 48.06
N GLY A 891 -27.87 -12.26 48.17
CA GLY A 891 -27.64 -13.50 49.01
C GLY A 891 -27.47 -14.86 48.24
N ASP A 892 -26.59 -15.90 48.47
CA ASP A 892 -25.45 -16.34 49.36
C ASP A 892 -25.76 -17.31 50.55
N GLU A 893 -25.06 -18.42 50.93
CA GLU A 893 -23.91 -19.27 50.41
C GLU A 893 -24.38 -20.71 49.94
N VAL A 894 -24.10 -21.96 50.44
CA VAL A 894 -23.30 -22.60 51.54
C VAL A 894 -22.86 -24.07 51.19
N VAL A 895 -21.66 -24.62 51.59
CA VAL A 895 -21.31 -26.04 52.05
C VAL A 895 -19.83 -26.51 51.82
N LYS A 896 -19.26 -27.42 52.66
CA LYS A 896 -17.81 -27.83 52.80
C LYS A 896 -17.64 -29.33 53.26
N LEU A 897 -16.54 -30.12 53.13
CA LEU A 897 -15.21 -29.98 52.45
C LEU A 897 -14.44 -31.29 51.98
N PRO A 898 -13.84 -32.21 52.83
CA PRO A 898 -12.58 -32.94 52.44
C PRO A 898 -12.50 -34.48 52.79
N PRO A 899 -11.35 -35.25 52.72
CA PRO A 899 -9.96 -34.93 52.31
C PRO A 899 -9.18 -35.98 51.44
N ARG A 900 -7.88 -35.68 51.17
CA ARG A 900 -6.71 -36.56 50.81
C ARG A 900 -6.50 -37.05 49.35
N GLY A 901 -5.54 -36.39 48.69
CA GLY A 901 -4.69 -36.91 47.60
C GLY A 901 -3.35 -36.15 47.59
N LYS A 902 -2.23 -36.76 47.16
CA LYS A 902 -0.89 -36.11 47.22
C LYS A 902 -0.79 -34.95 46.22
N VAL A 903 -0.68 -33.72 46.71
CA VAL A 903 -0.71 -32.49 45.88
C VAL A 903 0.70 -32.09 45.42
N ASN A 904 1.04 -32.36 44.16
CA ASN A 904 2.29 -31.88 43.53
C ASN A 904 2.20 -30.43 43.02
N LEU A 905 1.02 -29.81 43.09
CA LEU A 905 0.68 -28.48 42.56
C LEU A 905 0.75 -27.42 43.66
N VAL A 906 1.62 -26.43 43.52
CA VAL A 906 1.82 -25.32 44.45
C VAL A 906 1.38 -24.01 43.79
N LYS A 907 0.84 -23.08 44.59
CA LYS A 907 0.53 -21.72 44.15
C LYS A 907 1.67 -20.79 44.58
N ASP A 908 2.49 -20.38 43.62
CA ASP A 908 3.48 -19.34 43.79
C ASP A 908 2.84 -17.94 43.63
N PRO A 909 3.11 -16.96 44.51
CA PRO A 909 2.56 -15.61 44.40
C PRO A 909 2.98 -14.83 43.14
N ARG A 910 4.16 -15.10 42.56
CA ARG A 910 4.71 -14.42 41.38
C ARG A 910 4.30 -15.11 40.09
N ILE A 911 4.46 -16.43 40.02
CA ILE A 911 4.32 -17.23 38.78
C ILE A 911 2.95 -17.93 38.68
N GLY A 912 2.25 -18.12 39.80
CA GLY A 912 0.92 -18.74 39.84
C GLY A 912 0.98 -20.25 40.12
N LYS A 913 0.11 -21.04 39.47
CA LYS A 913 0.06 -22.49 39.67
C LYS A 913 1.25 -23.18 39.01
N ILE A 914 2.13 -23.80 39.78
CA ILE A 914 3.31 -24.54 39.32
C ILE A 914 3.34 -25.97 39.90
N TYR A 915 3.78 -26.95 39.11
CA TYR A 915 4.00 -28.33 39.57
C TYR A 915 5.45 -28.53 39.99
N ARG A 916 5.69 -29.08 41.18
CA ARG A 916 7.05 -29.38 41.68
C ARG A 916 7.70 -30.64 41.07
N LYS A 917 6.94 -31.41 40.31
CA LYS A 917 7.35 -32.55 39.48
C LYS A 917 6.36 -32.67 38.34
N ALA A 918 6.82 -33.06 37.15
CA ALA A 918 5.97 -33.22 35.97
C ALA A 918 4.69 -34.04 36.29
N PRO A 919 3.49 -33.55 35.91
CA PRO A 919 2.24 -34.29 36.05
C PRO A 919 2.20 -35.51 35.10
N LYS A 920 1.30 -36.47 35.38
CA LYS A 920 1.06 -37.62 34.49
C LYS A 920 0.51 -37.22 33.11
N GLU A 921 -0.17 -36.08 33.04
CA GLU A 921 -0.69 -35.48 31.82
C GLU A 921 0.03 -34.16 31.59
N VAL A 922 0.86 -34.12 30.55
CA VAL A 922 1.52 -32.91 30.05
C VAL A 922 0.77 -32.44 28.79
N ASP A 923 0.64 -31.13 28.62
CA ASP A 923 0.19 -30.52 27.38
C ASP A 923 1.37 -30.11 26.51
N ASP A 924 1.21 -30.27 25.21
CA ASP A 924 2.19 -29.82 24.23
C ASP A 924 2.11 -28.30 24.03
N LEU A 925 2.86 -27.56 24.86
CA LEU A 925 2.86 -26.09 24.84
C LEU A 925 3.43 -25.49 23.54
N THR A 926 4.09 -26.28 22.68
CA THR A 926 4.56 -25.80 21.35
C THR A 926 3.42 -25.40 20.41
N LYS A 927 2.21 -25.89 20.67
CA LYS A 927 0.98 -25.52 19.95
C LYS A 927 0.49 -24.09 20.25
N LEU A 928 1.19 -23.34 21.10
CA LEU A 928 1.02 -21.89 21.28
C LEU A 928 1.96 -21.15 20.33
N GLN A 929 1.41 -20.25 19.51
CA GLN A 929 2.15 -19.57 18.44
C GLN A 929 3.32 -18.75 19.01
N GLY A 930 4.54 -19.12 18.63
CA GLY A 930 5.77 -18.51 19.14
C GLY A 930 6.43 -19.23 20.33
N VAL A 931 5.87 -20.34 20.82
CA VAL A 931 6.55 -21.27 21.76
C VAL A 931 7.32 -22.31 20.96
N GLY A 932 8.59 -22.04 20.68
CA GLY A 932 9.52 -23.07 20.20
C GLY A 932 9.91 -24.05 21.31
N GLU A 933 10.51 -25.20 20.96
CA GLU A 933 10.93 -26.25 21.89
C GLU A 933 11.75 -25.71 23.07
N VAL A 934 12.71 -24.82 22.83
CA VAL A 934 13.54 -24.19 23.87
C VAL A 934 12.72 -23.39 24.89
N ILE A 935 11.61 -22.78 24.47
CA ILE A 935 10.69 -22.05 25.36
C ILE A 935 9.79 -23.04 26.11
N CYS A 936 9.34 -24.11 25.44
CA CYS A 936 8.60 -25.21 26.05
C CYS A 936 9.41 -25.87 27.18
N SER A 937 10.69 -26.20 26.95
CA SER A 937 11.61 -26.71 27.98
C SER A 937 11.73 -25.76 29.18
N ARG A 938 11.97 -24.46 28.97
CA ARG A 938 12.08 -23.50 30.07
C ARG A 938 10.79 -23.31 30.88
N LEU A 939 9.63 -23.42 30.22
CA LEU A 939 8.32 -23.44 30.89
C LEU A 939 8.17 -24.72 31.74
N HIS A 940 8.58 -25.87 31.21
CA HIS A 940 8.60 -27.16 31.91
C HIS A 940 9.56 -27.13 33.12
N ASP A 941 10.75 -26.51 33.00
CA ASP A 941 11.70 -26.33 34.10
C ASP A 941 11.14 -25.44 35.22
N THR A 942 10.31 -24.46 34.84
CA THR A 942 9.57 -23.56 35.75
C THR A 942 8.32 -24.23 36.36
N GLY A 943 8.05 -25.50 36.03
CA GLY A 943 6.92 -26.28 36.54
C GLY A 943 5.58 -26.02 35.84
N ILE A 944 5.59 -25.42 34.66
CA ILE A 944 4.41 -25.14 33.83
C ILE A 944 4.34 -26.21 32.74
N TYR A 945 3.35 -27.12 32.84
CA TYR A 945 3.23 -28.29 31.96
C TYR A 945 1.84 -28.43 31.32
N THR A 946 0.90 -27.52 31.60
CA THR A 946 -0.50 -27.65 31.12
C THR A 946 -1.08 -26.31 30.67
N TYR A 947 -1.94 -26.33 29.64
CA TYR A 947 -2.74 -25.19 29.21
C TYR A 947 -3.58 -24.63 30.37
N ARG A 948 -4.02 -25.50 31.29
CA ARG A 948 -4.77 -25.11 32.50
C ARG A 948 -4.04 -24.06 33.33
N GLN A 949 -2.71 -24.16 33.45
CA GLN A 949 -1.87 -23.18 34.14
C GLN A 949 -1.79 -21.85 33.37
N VAL A 950 -1.55 -21.93 32.06
CA VAL A 950 -1.43 -20.76 31.15
C VAL A 950 -2.71 -19.94 31.08
N VAL A 951 -3.87 -20.61 31.12
CA VAL A 951 -5.20 -19.97 31.10
C VAL A 951 -5.47 -19.11 32.34
N GLU A 952 -4.98 -19.53 33.51
CA GLU A 952 -5.20 -18.85 34.79
C GLU A 952 -4.30 -17.63 35.03
N TRP A 953 -3.29 -17.41 34.17
CA TRP A 953 -2.36 -16.29 34.33
C TRP A 953 -3.05 -14.92 34.35
N ARG A 954 -2.72 -14.11 35.35
CA ARG A 954 -3.11 -12.70 35.45
C ARG A 954 -2.00 -11.81 34.88
N ALA A 955 -2.32 -10.56 34.53
CA ALA A 955 -1.36 -9.64 33.90
C ALA A 955 -0.03 -9.48 34.65
N ALA A 956 -0.01 -9.59 35.99
CA ALA A 956 1.22 -9.59 36.79
C ALA A 956 2.06 -10.88 36.62
N GLN A 957 1.42 -12.05 36.53
CA GLN A 957 2.09 -13.33 36.30
C GLN A 957 2.63 -13.42 34.86
N ILE A 958 1.89 -12.89 33.88
CA ILE A 958 2.34 -12.78 32.49
C ILE A 958 3.65 -11.97 32.40
N ARG A 959 3.75 -10.87 33.16
CA ARG A 959 4.97 -10.05 33.24
C ARG A 959 6.13 -10.76 33.93
N ALA A 960 5.90 -11.38 35.09
CA ALA A 960 6.94 -12.14 35.79
C ALA A 960 7.52 -13.24 34.87
N ILE A 961 6.66 -14.03 34.22
CA ILE A 961 7.08 -15.12 33.32
C ILE A 961 7.73 -14.59 32.03
N SER A 962 7.33 -13.42 31.52
CA SER A 962 7.96 -12.82 30.35
C SER A 962 9.27 -12.09 30.66
N GLU A 963 9.49 -11.69 31.92
CA GLU A 963 10.79 -11.26 32.45
C GLU A 963 11.72 -12.46 32.66
N ASP A 964 11.27 -13.51 33.37
CA ASP A 964 12.02 -14.75 33.65
C ASP A 964 12.49 -15.46 32.36
N LEU A 965 11.66 -15.47 31.31
CA LEU A 965 12.01 -16.05 30.00
C LEU A 965 12.75 -15.07 29.06
N ASN A 966 12.91 -13.80 29.46
CA ASN A 966 13.45 -12.70 28.65
C ASN A 966 12.70 -12.47 27.31
N LEU A 967 11.37 -12.52 27.36
CA LEU A 967 10.45 -12.41 26.22
C LEU A 967 9.68 -11.06 26.15
N LYS A 968 10.07 -10.05 26.93
CA LYS A 968 9.46 -8.69 26.96
C LYS A 968 7.93 -8.74 27.10
N GLU A 969 7.15 -8.24 26.12
CA GLU A 969 5.68 -8.35 26.10
C GLU A 969 5.16 -9.46 25.15
N ARG A 970 6.02 -10.33 24.60
CA ARG A 970 5.64 -11.28 23.53
C ARG A 970 4.48 -12.21 23.92
N ILE A 971 4.46 -12.71 25.15
CA ILE A 971 3.37 -13.56 25.69
C ILE A 971 2.00 -12.86 25.60
N ARG A 972 1.98 -11.54 25.74
CA ARG A 972 0.79 -10.69 25.66
C ARG A 972 0.42 -10.33 24.22
N ARG A 973 1.42 -10.00 23.38
CA ARG A 973 1.25 -9.67 21.95
C ARG A 973 0.76 -10.89 21.16
N ASP A 974 1.45 -12.02 21.30
CA ASP A 974 1.16 -13.29 20.61
C ASP A 974 -0.05 -14.00 21.25
N GLY A 975 -0.65 -13.42 22.30
CA GLY A 975 -1.98 -13.76 22.79
C GLY A 975 -2.10 -15.14 23.46
N TRP A 976 -1.02 -15.70 24.00
CA TRP A 976 -0.93 -17.11 24.44
C TRP A 976 -2.07 -17.53 25.39
N GLN A 977 -2.54 -16.65 26.28
CA GLN A 977 -3.68 -16.96 27.16
C GLN A 977 -4.99 -17.22 26.39
N LYS A 978 -5.25 -16.50 25.28
CA LYS A 978 -6.42 -16.74 24.43
C LYS A 978 -6.29 -18.07 23.68
N GLN A 979 -5.10 -18.35 23.14
CA GLN A 979 -4.81 -19.60 22.43
C GLN A 979 -4.92 -20.80 23.40
N ALA A 980 -4.35 -20.69 24.60
CA ALA A 980 -4.47 -21.70 25.65
C ALA A 980 -5.93 -21.93 26.09
N ARG A 981 -6.80 -20.91 26.10
CA ARG A 981 -8.25 -21.08 26.35
C ARG A 981 -8.93 -21.90 25.25
N ALA A 982 -8.57 -21.69 23.99
CA ALA A 982 -9.08 -22.47 22.86
C ALA A 982 -8.58 -23.93 22.91
N LEU A 983 -7.28 -24.14 23.13
CA LEU A 983 -6.67 -25.48 23.26
C LEU A 983 -7.20 -26.23 24.50
N HIS A 984 -7.39 -25.54 25.62
CA HIS A 984 -8.05 -26.09 26.81
C HIS A 984 -9.47 -26.58 26.48
N LYS A 985 -10.30 -25.75 25.83
CA LYS A 985 -11.66 -26.15 25.45
C LYS A 985 -11.64 -27.35 24.49
N LYS A 986 -10.69 -27.41 23.55
CA LYS A 986 -10.53 -28.52 22.60
C LYS A 986 -10.07 -29.83 23.25
N LYS A 987 -9.19 -29.79 24.26
CA LYS A 987 -8.67 -31.00 24.93
C LYS A 987 -9.53 -31.47 26.12
N TYR A 988 -10.06 -30.55 26.91
CA TYR A 988 -10.76 -30.84 28.18
C TYR A 988 -12.28 -30.66 28.12
N GLY A 989 -12.85 -30.23 26.97
CA GLY A 989 -14.29 -30.04 26.74
C GLY A 989 -14.93 -28.87 27.48
N GLN A 990 -14.40 -28.50 28.65
CA GLN A 990 -14.93 -27.46 29.53
C GLN A 990 -14.34 -26.07 29.20
N ALA A 991 -15.19 -25.05 29.36
CA ALA A 991 -14.74 -23.65 29.41
C ALA A 991 -14.05 -23.36 30.77
N PRO A 992 -12.87 -22.71 30.78
CA PRO A 992 -12.08 -22.47 32.00
C PRO A 992 -12.24 -21.07 32.63
#